data_AF-A0A1S9RZU1-F1
#
_entry.id   AF-A0A1S9RZU1-F1
#
_cell.length_a   1.000
_cell.length_b   1.000
_cell.length_c   1.000
_cell.angle_alpha   90.00
_cell.angle_beta   90.00
_cell.angle_gamma   90.00
#
_symmetry.space_group_name_H-M   'P 1'
#
loop_
_entity.id
_entity.type
_entity.pdbx_description
1 polymer ?
#
loop_
_entity_poly.entity_id
_entity_poly.type
_entity_poly.pdbx_seq_one_letter_code
_entity_poly.pdbx_strand_id
1 'polypeptide(L)'
;MFILRWIYLAGLLEGALASPGKSLARRSTTISEILTDIEDAVTCTACEALLVVLQALAHLGNDDFVDVITGVEDSDVCEGAISREGPILAHDLRNMDIPSTTAQLFCSTVFGLCDYPAVTEYTVDFPSIKPANASRPASSGETPIQVVHISDIHVDLSYETGANYNCTKNICCRPYTSADAPGNTSYPAGEYGNHQCDSPLTLEESMYEAIASLVPDASFTIFTGDVVEGAVWLVNETEVTNDLNDAYNTRMASYLDLVYGVIGNHDVAPVNSFPPSDIDTTISSQWAYDTLSSDWTQWIGSTAATTADDYGSYSVKYPNGNLRIISFNTNFYYKENFWLYEKTMQSDPNGQLAWLVTELDAAETAGERVWLLGHMPMGASDAFHDGSNYFNQIIQRYDATIAAVFYGHTHKDEFEIAYSNYSDPSASTATMMSYIAPALTPSSGNPTFRVYSVDPVTFGVLDYTVYITNMSSSTYQTKPTWEKYYSVKETYGSLLSPAVTDSAAELTPAFWHNVTALFESDDSVFQDYIARKSRGWDVSSCTGDCKTDEICQLRAAESQYNCVTISPGINFKKRDDSSTVTQETSCGESVIGAIFSNFEETVLAFKTSASSKLGQSFLNTTVNSTAVSEDFTAAPLTLNAANWATSAGSGHLGVLQEYIGGTDRRGKDRIRLDIKNLFPLEELVIAMANPFSKTVVTSLLLAATSGHAAVLAPVNDIVFPSSETAQNPLQYAGGNTPYFAGPNVNGVENTVPNKCTVQQAAYVVRHGSRFPDTGSYNSWVSIQDKIQIAVNGKGFDARGSLSFIKDWSPVLTNPTLQIAQESMTGWKEATDLGYQLRGRYPDFYEDGNPFYVWANQYKNPINESRVVQTARAFVNGYLYEFADTYGTVVSVNSTGSVNAIGNSLGPSDTCPEFSATSSGGNNVTDFDATWAPKALKRINALVSGNLTFTQTDMLFFPYLCGYESQITGRLSDWCGVFTEDELRNYAYSQDLSYYYSVGPGADGPAPKLFLPFLESLLTLLSKGPGQKGTAADGSSFDIPSLIMAFLNDNQIAEMTSAMGIFDKEAPLSDTHIPANHLYNVAHFITMRGTVAFETLNCQASSGRKSTNETYIRVLFNDAVYPIANCHGGPGKSCLLSDYLALIQKKSKAAGKWIDYCNVTASGHPETVAGASFFSDLSLDFLTFVKP
;
A
#
# COMPACT_ATOMS: atom_id res chain seq x y z
N MET A 1 24.37 -61.54 6.17
CA MET A 1 23.36 -61.13 5.16
C MET A 1 22.37 -60.09 5.68
N PHE A 2 21.93 -60.12 6.95
CA PHE A 2 21.03 -59.09 7.50
C PHE A 2 21.67 -57.71 7.78
N ILE A 3 23.00 -57.62 7.89
CA ILE A 3 23.71 -56.41 8.36
C ILE A 3 24.02 -55.39 7.24
N LEU A 4 24.13 -55.78 5.96
CA LEU A 4 24.31 -54.78 4.88
C LEU A 4 23.06 -53.92 4.64
N ARG A 5 21.86 -54.40 5.03
CA ARG A 5 20.67 -53.55 5.11
C ARG A 5 20.73 -52.53 6.25
N TRP A 6 21.57 -52.76 7.26
CA TRP A 6 21.93 -51.83 8.34
C TRP A 6 23.22 -51.03 8.07
N ILE A 7 23.52 -50.77 6.78
CA ILE A 7 24.44 -49.68 6.37
C ILE A 7 23.73 -48.69 5.42
N TYR A 8 22.82 -49.16 4.55
CA TYR A 8 22.29 -48.32 3.47
C TYR A 8 21.19 -47.33 3.85
N LEU A 9 20.49 -47.53 4.97
CA LEU A 9 19.48 -46.59 5.47
C LEU A 9 19.94 -45.62 6.57
N ALA A 10 21.23 -45.62 6.96
CA ALA A 10 21.81 -44.56 7.79
C ALA A 10 21.87 -43.22 7.05
N GLY A 11 22.58 -43.19 5.91
CA GLY A 11 22.67 -42.04 5.01
C GLY A 11 21.39 -41.79 4.21
N LEU A 12 20.25 -41.70 4.89
CA LEU A 12 19.05 -41.00 4.45
C LEU A 12 18.12 -40.65 5.63
N LEU A 13 18.69 -40.38 6.81
CA LEU A 13 18.03 -39.65 7.90
C LEU A 13 18.85 -38.42 8.36
N GLU A 14 19.96 -38.13 7.67
CA GLU A 14 20.77 -36.88 7.77
C GLU A 14 20.82 -36.15 6.42
N GLY A 15 19.93 -36.50 5.48
CA GLY A 15 19.87 -35.93 4.12
C GLY A 15 18.73 -34.94 3.88
N ALA A 16 18.06 -34.49 4.95
CA ALA A 16 16.92 -33.56 4.89
C ALA A 16 17.32 -32.08 5.12
N LEU A 17 18.56 -31.83 5.55
CA LEU A 17 19.15 -30.50 5.70
C LEU A 17 20.46 -30.43 4.90
N ALA A 18 20.30 -30.45 3.58
CA ALA A 18 21.37 -30.15 2.63
C ALA A 18 20.74 -29.74 1.29
N SER A 19 20.56 -28.45 1.07
CA SER A 19 20.32 -27.94 -0.28
C SER A 19 21.53 -28.30 -1.16
N PRO A 20 21.36 -28.52 -2.47
CA PRO A 20 22.48 -28.52 -3.40
C PRO A 20 22.95 -27.07 -3.56
N GLY A 21 23.66 -26.56 -2.54
CA GLY A 21 24.18 -25.21 -2.51
C GLY A 21 24.98 -24.92 -3.78
N LYS A 22 24.40 -24.09 -4.66
CA LYS A 22 25.16 -23.47 -5.74
C LYS A 22 26.16 -22.54 -5.06
N SER A 23 27.43 -22.94 -5.08
CA SER A 23 28.50 -22.09 -4.57
C SER A 23 28.40 -20.70 -5.19
N LEU A 24 28.36 -19.66 -4.37
CA LEU A 24 28.62 -18.29 -4.78
C LEU A 24 30.03 -18.20 -5.38
N ALA A 25 30.13 -18.42 -6.69
CA ALA A 25 31.19 -17.82 -7.46
C ALA A 25 30.90 -16.32 -7.44
N ARG A 26 31.85 -15.51 -6.94
CA ARG A 26 31.79 -14.04 -7.05
C ARG A 26 31.47 -13.67 -8.49
N ARG A 27 30.25 -13.20 -8.73
CA ARG A 27 29.90 -12.57 -9.99
C ARG A 27 30.11 -11.07 -9.84
N SER A 28 30.89 -10.53 -10.76
CA SER A 28 30.77 -9.14 -11.15
C SER A 28 29.39 -8.96 -11.78
N THR A 29 28.43 -8.46 -11.01
CA THR A 29 27.09 -8.12 -11.48
C THR A 29 27.03 -6.61 -11.68
N THR A 30 26.44 -6.16 -12.79
CA THR A 30 26.28 -4.74 -13.07
C THR A 30 25.06 -4.15 -12.35
N ILE A 31 25.07 -2.84 -12.13
CA ILE A 31 23.91 -2.13 -11.54
C ILE A 31 22.63 -2.37 -12.36
N SER A 32 22.72 -2.40 -13.70
CA SER A 32 21.58 -2.69 -14.58
C SER A 32 21.02 -4.11 -14.42
N GLU A 33 21.89 -5.10 -14.19
CA GLU A 33 21.48 -6.48 -13.89
C GLU A 33 20.80 -6.56 -12.51
N ILE A 34 21.36 -5.90 -11.48
CA ILE A 34 20.76 -5.89 -10.12
C ILE A 34 19.39 -5.23 -10.12
N LEU A 35 19.23 -4.05 -10.75
CA LEU A 35 17.94 -3.38 -10.83
C LEU A 35 16.89 -4.23 -11.58
N THR A 36 17.30 -5.00 -12.59
CA THR A 36 16.39 -5.89 -13.34
C THR A 36 16.09 -7.21 -12.60
N ASP A 37 17.00 -7.69 -11.73
CA ASP A 37 16.71 -8.81 -10.82
C ASP A 37 15.79 -8.39 -9.64
N ILE A 38 15.59 -7.07 -9.42
CA ILE A 38 14.70 -6.47 -8.40
C ILE A 38 13.30 -6.13 -8.96
N GLU A 39 13.20 -5.81 -10.26
CA GLU A 39 11.98 -5.33 -10.94
C GLU A 39 10.73 -6.24 -10.82
N ASP A 40 10.88 -7.52 -10.46
CA ASP A 40 9.78 -8.49 -10.24
C ASP A 40 9.66 -8.97 -8.76
N ALA A 41 10.38 -8.36 -7.79
CA ALA A 41 10.72 -9.01 -6.52
C ALA A 41 10.37 -8.23 -5.22
N VAL A 42 9.13 -8.33 -4.76
CA VAL A 42 8.65 -7.80 -3.47
C VAL A 42 9.19 -8.62 -2.28
N THR A 43 10.48 -8.45 -1.94
CA THR A 43 11.16 -9.23 -0.87
C THR A 43 12.29 -8.46 -0.17
N CYS A 44 12.59 -8.83 1.07
CA CYS A 44 13.65 -8.24 1.89
C CYS A 44 15.02 -8.27 1.18
N THR A 45 15.38 -9.39 0.57
CA THR A 45 16.63 -9.55 -0.19
C THR A 45 16.69 -8.65 -1.44
N ALA A 46 15.56 -8.34 -2.07
CA ALA A 46 15.52 -7.39 -3.20
C ALA A 46 15.72 -5.95 -2.72
N CYS A 47 15.19 -5.60 -1.55
CA CYS A 47 15.51 -4.32 -0.90
C CYS A 47 16.99 -4.22 -0.54
N GLU A 48 17.58 -5.21 0.13
CA GLU A 48 19.02 -5.22 0.44
C GLU A 48 19.87 -5.11 -0.84
N ALA A 49 19.44 -5.71 -1.96
CA ALA A 49 20.08 -5.54 -3.26
C ALA A 49 19.94 -4.11 -3.83
N LEU A 50 18.81 -3.43 -3.62
CA LEU A 50 18.64 -2.01 -3.96
C LEU A 50 19.56 -1.13 -3.10
N LEU A 51 19.70 -1.42 -1.80
CA LEU A 51 20.60 -0.68 -0.92
C LEU A 51 22.06 -0.73 -1.40
N VAL A 52 22.52 -1.85 -2.00
CA VAL A 52 23.87 -1.92 -2.63
C VAL A 52 23.99 -0.96 -3.82
N VAL A 53 22.92 -0.73 -4.58
CA VAL A 53 22.90 0.25 -5.69
C VAL A 53 22.87 1.68 -5.16
N LEU A 54 22.07 1.97 -4.14
CA LEU A 54 21.99 3.29 -3.50
C LEU A 54 23.30 3.65 -2.77
N GLN A 55 23.97 2.69 -2.12
CA GLN A 55 25.33 2.83 -1.60
C GLN A 55 26.35 3.13 -2.71
N ALA A 56 26.27 2.43 -3.85
CA ALA A 56 27.16 2.68 -4.98
C ALA A 56 26.95 4.08 -5.61
N LEU A 57 25.72 4.59 -5.61
CA LEU A 57 25.41 5.97 -5.97
C LEU A 57 25.97 6.98 -4.95
N ALA A 58 25.73 6.75 -3.66
CA ALA A 58 26.16 7.64 -2.58
C ALA A 58 27.70 7.78 -2.47
N HIS A 59 28.45 6.78 -2.96
CA HIS A 59 29.91 6.84 -3.09
C HIS A 59 30.44 7.72 -4.26
N LEU A 60 29.59 8.20 -5.16
CA LEU A 60 30.00 9.17 -6.20
C LEU A 60 30.12 10.58 -5.62
N GLY A 61 29.09 10.99 -4.86
CA GLY A 61 29.03 12.27 -4.15
C GLY A 61 27.60 12.56 -3.67
N ASN A 62 27.45 13.52 -2.77
CA ASN A 62 26.11 13.97 -2.33
C ASN A 62 25.35 14.61 -3.50
N ASP A 63 26.04 15.44 -4.30
CA ASP A 63 25.51 16.07 -5.50
C ASP A 63 24.94 15.01 -6.45
N ASP A 64 25.74 14.02 -6.89
CA ASP A 64 25.31 12.93 -7.78
C ASP A 64 24.16 12.09 -7.21
N PHE A 65 24.11 11.89 -5.88
CA PHE A 65 23.03 11.17 -5.21
C PHE A 65 21.72 11.98 -5.24
N VAL A 66 21.75 13.23 -4.77
CA VAL A 66 20.61 14.16 -4.80
C VAL A 66 20.11 14.35 -6.24
N ASP A 67 21.01 14.55 -7.20
CA ASP A 67 20.63 14.82 -8.59
C ASP A 67 19.90 13.62 -9.24
N VAL A 68 20.19 12.39 -8.81
CA VAL A 68 19.51 11.17 -9.26
C VAL A 68 18.19 10.94 -8.51
N ILE A 69 18.14 11.13 -7.19
CA ILE A 69 16.90 10.95 -6.41
C ILE A 69 15.87 12.05 -6.74
N THR A 70 16.29 13.30 -6.95
CA THR A 70 15.38 14.39 -7.42
C THR A 70 14.83 14.11 -8.82
N GLY A 71 15.53 13.36 -9.66
CA GLY A 71 15.04 12.96 -10.98
C GLY A 71 13.97 11.86 -10.98
N VAL A 72 13.43 11.49 -9.81
CA VAL A 72 12.32 10.54 -9.63
C VAL A 72 10.96 11.24 -9.53
N GLU A 73 10.91 12.51 -9.11
CA GLU A 73 9.68 13.21 -8.68
C GLU A 73 9.48 14.61 -9.30
N ASP A 74 8.32 15.23 -9.03
CA ASP A 74 7.99 16.58 -9.52
C ASP A 74 8.84 17.70 -8.88
N SER A 75 9.00 18.77 -9.65
CA SER A 75 10.24 19.54 -9.75
C SER A 75 10.45 20.68 -8.76
N ASP A 76 9.43 21.15 -8.02
CA ASP A 76 9.53 22.38 -7.21
C ASP A 76 9.27 22.23 -5.70
N VAL A 77 8.73 21.09 -5.25
CA VAL A 77 8.67 20.70 -3.82
C VAL A 77 9.81 19.74 -3.50
N CYS A 78 9.99 18.70 -4.32
CA CYS A 78 10.91 17.61 -4.01
C CYS A 78 12.38 18.03 -4.14
N GLU A 79 12.76 18.90 -5.09
CA GLU A 79 14.14 19.43 -5.17
C GLU A 79 14.57 20.11 -3.85
N GLY A 80 13.66 20.87 -3.21
CA GLY A 80 13.95 21.62 -1.99
C GLY A 80 14.07 20.76 -0.73
N ALA A 81 13.46 19.58 -0.68
CA ALA A 81 13.58 18.64 0.43
C ALA A 81 14.68 17.58 0.21
N ILE A 82 14.77 17.00 -0.99
CA ILE A 82 15.79 15.98 -1.33
C ILE A 82 17.20 16.57 -1.24
N SER A 83 17.39 17.84 -1.61
CA SER A 83 18.68 18.52 -1.45
C SER A 83 19.12 18.72 0.01
N ARG A 84 18.20 18.56 0.97
CA ARG A 84 18.43 18.70 2.42
C ARG A 84 18.55 17.36 3.12
N GLU A 85 17.65 16.42 2.84
CA GLU A 85 17.60 15.09 3.48
C GLU A 85 18.46 14.04 2.75
N GLY A 86 18.56 14.13 1.41
CA GLY A 86 19.37 13.22 0.59
C GLY A 86 20.86 13.15 0.98
N PRO A 87 21.53 14.25 1.40
CA PRO A 87 22.87 14.21 1.98
C PRO A 87 23.01 13.35 3.24
N ILE A 88 21.91 13.19 4.02
CA ILE A 88 21.85 12.35 5.23
C ILE A 88 21.77 10.88 4.81
N LEU A 89 20.78 10.51 3.97
CA LEU A 89 20.70 9.16 3.39
C LEU A 89 22.02 8.74 2.73
N ALA A 90 22.64 9.64 1.97
CA ALA A 90 23.94 9.39 1.34
C ALA A 90 25.08 9.19 2.35
N HIS A 91 25.02 9.80 3.54
CA HIS A 91 25.96 9.51 4.63
C HIS A 91 25.78 8.08 5.14
N ASP A 92 24.56 7.70 5.49
CA ASP A 92 24.30 6.44 6.18
C ASP A 92 24.48 5.24 5.24
N LEU A 93 23.98 5.36 4.00
CA LEU A 93 24.22 4.38 2.92
C LEU A 93 25.71 4.16 2.61
N ARG A 94 26.58 5.17 2.77
CA ARG A 94 28.04 5.03 2.59
C ARG A 94 28.72 4.24 3.71
N ASN A 95 28.08 4.09 4.87
CA ASN A 95 28.64 3.49 6.08
C ASN A 95 28.00 2.13 6.45
N MET A 96 26.75 1.92 6.06
CA MET A 96 25.94 0.72 6.30
C MET A 96 26.60 -0.55 5.75
N ASP A 97 26.76 -1.58 6.59
CA ASP A 97 27.07 -2.93 6.10
C ASP A 97 25.79 -3.56 5.52
N ILE A 98 25.90 -4.17 4.35
CA ILE A 98 24.76 -4.81 3.66
C ILE A 98 25.14 -6.26 3.31
N PRO A 99 24.36 -7.27 3.74
CA PRO A 99 23.19 -7.18 4.65
C PRO A 99 23.58 -6.99 6.13
N SER A 100 22.68 -6.43 6.92
CA SER A 100 22.79 -6.23 8.37
C SER A 100 21.43 -5.94 9.01
N THR A 101 21.35 -5.94 10.35
CA THR A 101 20.13 -5.53 11.08
C THR A 101 19.73 -4.09 10.74
N THR A 102 20.68 -3.17 10.56
CA THR A 102 20.40 -1.81 10.10
C THR A 102 19.78 -1.81 8.70
N ALA A 103 20.35 -2.59 7.77
CA ALA A 103 19.82 -2.69 6.40
C ALA A 103 18.39 -3.26 6.40
N GLN A 104 18.10 -4.24 7.27
CA GLN A 104 16.76 -4.82 7.42
C GLN A 104 15.77 -3.84 8.05
N LEU A 105 16.18 -3.07 9.08
CA LEU A 105 15.36 -2.01 9.66
C LEU A 105 15.07 -0.89 8.65
N PHE A 106 16.07 -0.46 7.89
CA PHE A 106 15.89 0.50 6.79
C PHE A 106 14.92 -0.07 5.74
N CYS A 107 15.04 -1.34 5.35
CA CYS A 107 14.13 -2.00 4.42
C CYS A 107 12.73 -2.29 4.96
N SER A 108 12.54 -2.32 6.28
CA SER A 108 11.23 -2.46 6.95
C SER A 108 10.53 -1.10 7.01
N THR A 109 11.21 -0.10 7.58
CA THR A 109 10.70 1.25 7.81
C THR A 109 10.52 2.02 6.50
N VAL A 110 11.56 2.06 5.65
CA VAL A 110 11.48 2.71 4.35
C VAL A 110 10.57 1.86 3.47
N PHE A 111 11.05 0.78 2.88
CA PHE A 111 10.38 0.15 1.72
C PHE A 111 9.30 -0.92 2.04
N GLY A 112 9.10 -1.28 3.30
CA GLY A 112 8.11 -2.30 3.69
C GLY A 112 8.39 -3.72 3.18
N LEU A 113 9.64 -4.02 2.83
CA LEU A 113 10.01 -5.30 2.19
C LEU A 113 10.63 -6.32 3.14
N CYS A 114 11.01 -5.91 4.36
CA CYS A 114 11.49 -6.80 5.42
C CYS A 114 10.51 -6.83 6.59
N ASP A 115 10.40 -7.99 7.25
CA ASP A 115 9.85 -8.08 8.60
C ASP A 115 10.73 -7.29 9.58
N TYR A 116 10.15 -6.62 10.57
CA TYR A 116 10.93 -5.99 11.64
C TYR A 116 11.77 -7.07 12.36
N PRO A 117 13.11 -6.89 12.48
CA PRO A 117 13.92 -7.83 13.24
C PRO A 117 13.53 -7.84 14.71
N ALA A 118 13.81 -8.97 15.38
CA ALA A 118 13.61 -9.09 16.82
C ALA A 118 14.51 -8.11 17.58
N VAL A 119 13.97 -7.53 18.66
CA VAL A 119 14.66 -6.55 19.52
C VAL A 119 16.06 -7.04 19.93
N THR A 120 17.07 -6.19 19.78
CA THR A 120 18.44 -6.52 20.18
C THR A 120 18.53 -6.71 21.71
N GLU A 121 19.27 -7.73 22.18
CA GLU A 121 19.41 -7.97 23.62
C GLU A 121 20.30 -6.90 24.28
N TYR A 122 19.67 -5.86 24.83
CA TYR A 122 20.29 -4.87 25.70
C TYR A 122 19.53 -4.80 27.03
N THR A 123 20.27 -4.80 28.14
CA THR A 123 19.74 -4.61 29.49
C THR A 123 20.18 -3.26 30.00
N VAL A 124 19.22 -2.42 30.41
CA VAL A 124 19.52 -1.11 30.98
C VAL A 124 20.20 -1.26 32.35
N ASP A 125 21.37 -0.64 32.53
CA ASP A 125 22.15 -0.69 33.78
C ASP A 125 21.54 0.23 34.85
N PHE A 126 20.77 -0.34 35.79
CA PHE A 126 20.16 0.40 36.90
C PHE A 126 21.10 0.52 38.13
N PRO A 127 21.39 1.74 38.64
CA PRO A 127 22.24 1.94 39.81
C PRO A 127 21.70 1.32 41.11
N SER A 128 20.38 1.16 41.20
CA SER A 128 19.70 0.54 42.33
C SER A 128 18.54 -0.37 41.89
N ILE A 129 18.29 -1.42 42.68
CA ILE A 129 17.18 -2.35 42.45
C ILE A 129 15.85 -1.71 42.87
N LYS A 130 14.78 -2.01 42.12
CA LYS A 130 13.41 -1.60 42.45
C LYS A 130 13.06 -1.96 43.91
N PRO A 131 12.70 -0.99 44.77
CA PRO A 131 12.41 -1.27 46.17
C PRO A 131 11.25 -2.26 46.32
N ALA A 132 11.38 -3.27 47.19
CA ALA A 132 10.38 -4.34 47.34
C ALA A 132 9.01 -3.88 47.90
N ASN A 133 8.90 -2.60 48.28
CA ASN A 133 7.68 -1.92 48.71
C ASN A 133 7.38 -0.67 47.85
N ALA A 134 7.99 -0.55 46.68
CA ALA A 134 7.68 0.47 45.70
C ALA A 134 6.28 0.22 45.12
N SER A 135 5.42 1.24 45.19
CA SER A 135 4.05 1.20 44.68
C SER A 135 3.59 2.63 44.39
N ARG A 136 2.81 2.82 43.33
CA ARG A 136 2.11 4.10 43.06
C ARG A 136 1.36 4.57 44.31
N PRO A 137 1.61 5.79 44.83
CA PRO A 137 0.96 6.28 46.04
C PRO A 137 -0.52 6.59 45.77
N ALA A 138 -1.37 6.34 46.76
CA ALA A 138 -2.77 6.78 46.70
C ALA A 138 -2.85 8.32 46.74
N SER A 139 -3.80 8.88 45.97
CA SER A 139 -4.19 10.30 45.99
C SER A 139 -4.33 10.85 47.41
N SER A 140 -3.86 12.08 47.62
CA SER A 140 -3.84 12.76 48.92
C SER A 140 -5.23 13.24 49.37
N GLY A 141 -6.12 13.54 48.40
CA GLY A 141 -7.40 14.19 48.64
C GLY A 141 -7.31 15.69 48.97
N GLU A 142 -6.14 16.30 48.82
CA GLU A 142 -5.98 17.77 48.85
C GLU A 142 -6.57 18.42 47.57
N THR A 143 -6.75 19.74 47.59
CA THR A 143 -7.27 20.49 46.44
C THR A 143 -6.38 20.31 45.20
N PRO A 144 -6.90 19.82 44.06
CA PRO A 144 -6.11 19.64 42.85
C PRO A 144 -5.54 20.95 42.30
N ILE A 145 -4.32 20.89 41.76
CA ILE A 145 -3.80 21.96 40.88
C ILE A 145 -4.30 21.76 39.45
N GLN A 146 -4.23 22.79 38.63
CA GLN A 146 -4.44 22.70 37.17
C GLN A 146 -3.10 22.84 36.45
N VAL A 147 -2.89 22.04 35.42
CA VAL A 147 -1.71 22.11 34.53
C VAL A 147 -2.20 22.11 33.08
N VAL A 148 -1.69 23.03 32.27
CA VAL A 148 -2.06 23.16 30.85
C VAL A 148 -1.10 22.34 30.00
N HIS A 149 -1.60 21.77 28.90
CA HIS A 149 -0.82 21.04 27.90
C HIS A 149 -1.19 21.52 26.50
N ILE A 150 -0.15 21.91 25.77
CA ILE A 150 -0.16 22.40 24.39
C ILE A 150 0.77 21.48 23.61
N SER A 151 0.47 21.20 22.34
CA SER A 151 1.38 20.49 21.44
C SER A 151 1.15 20.90 19.99
N ASP A 152 2.18 20.68 19.16
CA ASP A 152 2.12 20.68 17.70
C ASP A 152 1.41 21.95 17.19
N ILE A 153 2.03 23.09 17.51
CA ILE A 153 1.45 24.40 17.23
C ILE A 153 1.59 24.77 15.76
N HIS A 154 2.69 24.37 15.10
CA HIS A 154 3.00 24.62 13.69
C HIS A 154 2.55 26.03 13.26
N VAL A 155 3.22 27.05 13.76
CA VAL A 155 2.82 28.45 13.56
C VAL A 155 3.41 28.97 12.26
N ASP A 156 2.61 28.94 11.20
CA ASP A 156 2.98 29.50 9.90
C ASP A 156 3.04 31.04 9.96
N LEU A 157 4.24 31.58 10.23
CA LEU A 157 4.52 33.03 10.20
C LEU A 157 4.47 33.64 8.78
N SER A 158 4.34 32.83 7.73
CA SER A 158 4.12 33.24 6.34
C SER A 158 2.67 33.08 5.87
N TYR A 159 1.74 32.66 6.74
CA TYR A 159 0.31 32.54 6.46
C TYR A 159 -0.28 33.92 6.07
N GLU A 160 -1.03 33.99 4.96
CA GLU A 160 -1.67 35.23 4.52
C GLU A 160 -3.21 35.09 4.46
N THR A 161 -3.93 35.81 5.32
CA THR A 161 -5.40 35.82 5.33
C THR A 161 -5.97 36.13 3.94
N GLY A 162 -6.82 35.22 3.44
CA GLY A 162 -7.42 35.32 2.11
C GLY A 162 -6.62 34.69 0.96
N ALA A 163 -5.39 34.20 1.20
CA ALA A 163 -4.64 33.40 0.24
C ALA A 163 -5.28 32.02 0.02
N ASN A 164 -4.77 31.22 -0.92
CA ASN A 164 -5.42 29.97 -1.32
C ASN A 164 -5.20 28.83 -0.32
N TYR A 165 -6.27 28.32 0.30
CA TYR A 165 -6.21 27.10 1.12
C TYR A 165 -6.30 25.80 0.30
N ASN A 166 -6.66 25.86 -0.99
CA ASN A 166 -6.83 24.69 -1.86
C ASN A 166 -5.80 24.74 -2.98
N CYS A 167 -4.56 24.36 -2.64
CA CYS A 167 -3.38 24.46 -3.49
C CYS A 167 -2.73 23.07 -3.73
N THR A 168 -1.71 23.00 -4.58
CA THR A 168 -0.99 21.76 -4.91
C THR A 168 0.37 21.67 -4.20
N LYS A 169 0.41 22.03 -2.92
CA LYS A 169 1.58 22.00 -2.03
C LYS A 169 1.19 21.35 -0.70
N ASN A 170 2.16 20.78 0.02
CA ASN A 170 1.92 20.00 1.24
C ASN A 170 1.30 20.86 2.37
N ILE A 171 1.59 22.17 2.36
CA ILE A 171 0.95 23.22 3.16
C ILE A 171 0.46 24.33 2.21
N CYS A 172 -0.73 24.87 2.46
CA CYS A 172 -1.35 25.95 1.68
C CYS A 172 -1.46 27.26 2.50
N CYS A 173 -2.41 28.16 2.18
CA CYS A 173 -2.60 29.47 2.82
C CYS A 173 -1.45 30.49 2.66
N ARG A 174 -0.48 30.22 1.77
CA ARG A 174 0.58 31.16 1.37
C ARG A 174 0.43 31.60 -0.11
N PRO A 175 0.89 32.81 -0.49
CA PRO A 175 0.78 33.33 -1.86
C PRO A 175 1.86 32.77 -2.80
N TYR A 176 2.03 31.44 -2.88
CA TYR A 176 3.07 30.78 -3.69
C TYR A 176 3.08 31.22 -5.15
N THR A 177 1.90 31.33 -5.77
CA THR A 177 1.72 31.91 -7.10
C THR A 177 0.80 33.12 -7.08
N SER A 178 0.74 33.86 -8.20
CA SER A 178 -0.23 34.95 -8.35
C SER A 178 -1.69 34.50 -8.34
N ALA A 179 -1.99 33.20 -8.52
CA ALA A 179 -3.35 32.67 -8.34
C ALA A 179 -3.67 32.43 -6.86
N ASP A 180 -2.64 32.14 -6.05
CA ASP A 180 -2.81 31.86 -4.62
C ASP A 180 -2.94 33.12 -3.76
N ALA A 181 -2.48 34.27 -4.27
CA ALA A 181 -2.52 35.54 -3.55
C ALA A 181 -3.96 36.02 -3.21
N PRO A 182 -4.14 36.76 -2.09
CA PRO A 182 -5.45 37.21 -1.64
C PRO A 182 -6.26 37.97 -2.69
N GLY A 183 -7.53 37.55 -2.85
CA GLY A 183 -8.47 38.13 -3.82
C GLY A 183 -8.38 37.57 -5.25
N ASN A 184 -7.40 36.70 -5.55
CA ASN A 184 -7.31 36.00 -6.84
C ASN A 184 -7.84 34.56 -6.79
N THR A 185 -7.83 33.91 -5.62
CA THR A 185 -8.36 32.55 -5.41
C THR A 185 -9.90 32.51 -5.25
N SER A 186 -10.50 31.34 -5.51
CA SER A 186 -11.88 31.02 -5.12
C SER A 186 -11.98 30.34 -3.74
N TYR A 187 -10.85 30.00 -3.13
CA TYR A 187 -10.73 29.31 -1.84
C TYR A 187 -9.90 30.15 -0.85
N PRO A 188 -10.42 31.32 -0.40
CA PRO A 188 -9.68 32.23 0.48
C PRO A 188 -9.57 31.69 1.90
N ALA A 189 -8.35 31.70 2.43
CA ALA A 189 -7.99 31.36 3.79
C ALA A 189 -8.65 32.29 4.81
N GLY A 190 -8.93 31.77 6.00
CA GLY A 190 -9.54 32.50 7.11
C GLY A 190 -8.54 33.36 7.89
N GLU A 191 -9.03 34.12 8.87
CA GLU A 191 -8.14 34.86 9.81
C GLU A 191 -7.57 33.93 10.88
N TYR A 192 -8.25 32.82 11.20
CA TYR A 192 -7.91 31.89 12.28
C TYR A 192 -7.68 30.45 11.77
N GLY A 193 -7.08 30.30 10.58
CA GLY A 193 -6.69 28.98 10.05
C GLY A 193 -7.78 28.30 9.21
N ASN A 194 -7.42 27.14 8.65
CA ASN A 194 -8.24 26.29 7.79
C ASN A 194 -7.72 24.84 7.88
N HIS A 195 -8.58 23.81 7.77
CA HIS A 195 -8.18 22.39 7.82
C HIS A 195 -7.21 21.93 6.70
N GLN A 196 -6.90 22.77 5.70
CA GLN A 196 -5.89 22.51 4.66
C GLN A 196 -4.56 23.26 4.88
N CYS A 197 -4.36 23.84 6.07
CA CYS A 197 -3.22 24.69 6.40
C CYS A 197 -2.79 24.51 7.86
N ASP A 198 -1.61 25.01 8.19
CA ASP A 198 -1.14 25.10 9.58
C ASP A 198 -1.63 26.40 10.28
N SER A 199 -1.24 26.60 11.54
CA SER A 199 -1.78 27.64 12.41
C SER A 199 -1.27 29.03 12.02
N PRO A 200 -2.14 30.02 11.76
CA PRO A 200 -1.70 31.41 11.80
C PRO A 200 -1.46 31.84 13.26
N LEU A 201 -0.53 32.78 13.46
CA LEU A 201 -0.23 33.42 14.75
C LEU A 201 -1.49 33.88 15.53
N THR A 202 -2.51 34.37 14.82
CA THR A 202 -3.81 34.79 15.39
C THR A 202 -4.55 33.66 16.11
N LEU A 203 -4.40 32.41 15.67
CA LEU A 203 -4.98 31.23 16.31
C LEU A 203 -4.24 30.90 17.61
N GLU A 204 -2.90 30.92 17.58
CA GLU A 204 -2.01 30.73 18.72
C GLU A 204 -2.26 31.78 19.82
N GLU A 205 -2.27 33.07 19.47
CA GLU A 205 -2.61 34.17 20.39
C GLU A 205 -4.00 33.97 21.02
N SER A 206 -4.97 33.46 20.26
CA SER A 206 -6.32 33.20 20.77
C SER A 206 -6.38 32.03 21.76
N MET A 207 -5.53 31.01 21.60
CA MET A 207 -5.37 29.90 22.54
C MET A 207 -4.82 30.44 23.87
N TYR A 208 -3.81 31.31 23.83
CA TYR A 208 -3.26 31.92 25.05
C TYR A 208 -4.26 32.85 25.75
N GLU A 209 -5.02 33.68 25.01
CA GLU A 209 -6.14 34.44 25.59
C GLU A 209 -7.16 33.51 26.27
N ALA A 210 -7.46 32.36 25.68
CA ALA A 210 -8.39 31.39 26.22
C ALA A 210 -7.85 30.69 27.48
N ILE A 211 -6.59 30.27 27.49
CA ILE A 211 -5.91 29.70 28.67
C ILE A 211 -5.96 30.70 29.83
N ALA A 212 -5.56 31.95 29.60
CA ALA A 212 -5.57 33.00 30.61
C ALA A 212 -7.00 33.34 31.12
N SER A 213 -8.04 33.11 30.31
CA SER A 213 -9.44 33.35 30.70
C SER A 213 -10.16 32.14 31.32
N LEU A 214 -9.72 30.92 31.02
CA LEU A 214 -10.39 29.67 31.42
C LEU A 214 -9.65 28.96 32.58
N VAL A 215 -8.32 29.12 32.65
CA VAL A 215 -7.44 28.48 33.63
C VAL A 215 -6.45 29.50 34.24
N PRO A 216 -6.91 30.66 34.76
CA PRO A 216 -6.02 31.73 35.24
C PRO A 216 -5.11 31.34 36.40
N ASP A 217 -5.45 30.29 37.15
CA ASP A 217 -4.68 29.75 38.28
C ASP A 217 -3.87 28.49 37.90
N ALA A 218 -3.53 28.33 36.61
CA ALA A 218 -2.67 27.24 36.13
C ALA A 218 -1.30 27.26 36.82
N SER A 219 -0.87 26.12 37.34
CA SER A 219 0.35 26.01 38.15
C SER A 219 1.64 25.91 37.32
N PHE A 220 1.52 25.42 36.09
CA PHE A 220 2.50 25.50 35.00
C PHE A 220 1.83 25.04 33.70
N THR A 221 2.53 25.22 32.58
CA THR A 221 2.21 24.65 31.27
C THR A 221 3.30 23.66 30.88
N ILE A 222 2.91 22.55 30.23
CA ILE A 222 3.83 21.71 29.45
C ILE A 222 3.55 21.94 27.96
N PHE A 223 4.61 22.04 27.16
CA PHE A 223 4.53 22.17 25.71
C PHE A 223 5.44 21.14 25.05
N THR A 224 4.88 20.22 24.28
CA THR A 224 5.57 19.03 23.78
C THR A 224 6.24 19.19 22.41
N GLY A 225 6.49 20.43 21.98
CA GLY A 225 7.28 20.75 20.78
C GLY A 225 6.45 20.94 19.50
N ASP A 226 7.16 21.03 18.39
CA ASP A 226 6.67 21.34 17.05
C ASP A 226 6.08 22.75 16.95
N VAL A 227 7.00 23.72 16.96
CA VAL A 227 6.75 25.14 16.72
C VAL A 227 6.62 25.42 15.22
N VAL A 228 7.51 24.85 14.42
CA VAL A 228 7.69 25.17 12.99
C VAL A 228 6.68 24.42 12.12
N GLU A 229 6.19 25.05 11.06
CA GLU A 229 5.13 24.50 10.20
C GLU A 229 5.60 23.50 9.11
N GLY A 230 4.65 22.92 8.37
CA GLY A 230 4.90 21.91 7.34
C GLY A 230 5.65 22.34 6.07
N ALA A 231 6.24 23.53 6.01
CA ALA A 231 6.88 24.06 4.79
C ALA A 231 8.34 23.56 4.59
N VAL A 232 8.61 22.31 4.96
CA VAL A 232 9.95 21.74 5.23
C VAL A 232 11.01 21.91 4.12
N TRP A 233 10.58 22.11 2.86
CA TRP A 233 11.46 22.37 1.72
C TRP A 233 12.00 23.81 1.67
N LEU A 234 11.33 24.76 2.33
CA LEU A 234 11.73 26.18 2.45
C LEU A 234 12.49 26.44 3.77
N VAL A 235 11.98 25.88 4.87
CA VAL A 235 12.48 26.02 6.25
C VAL A 235 14.00 25.87 6.33
N ASN A 236 14.68 26.68 7.13
CA ASN A 236 16.14 26.68 7.29
C ASN A 236 16.57 27.09 8.71
N GLU A 237 17.83 26.86 9.08
CA GLU A 237 18.35 27.13 10.44
C GLU A 237 18.01 28.54 10.96
N THR A 238 18.04 29.56 10.10
CA THR A 238 17.74 30.95 10.50
C THR A 238 16.24 31.19 10.68
N GLU A 239 15.39 30.49 9.93
CA GLU A 239 13.93 30.53 10.05
C GLU A 239 13.52 29.89 11.38
N VAL A 240 13.84 28.61 11.57
CA VAL A 240 13.59 27.87 12.83
C VAL A 240 14.13 28.61 14.05
N THR A 241 15.34 29.18 14.00
CA THR A 241 15.90 29.97 15.11
C THR A 241 15.02 31.17 15.47
N ASN A 242 14.44 31.87 14.48
CA ASN A 242 13.51 32.98 14.72
C ASN A 242 12.16 32.47 15.25
N ASP A 243 11.66 31.36 14.72
CA ASP A 243 10.33 30.83 15.03
C ASP A 243 10.28 30.30 16.47
N LEU A 244 11.31 29.55 16.88
CA LEU A 244 11.55 29.14 18.27
C LEU A 244 11.68 30.36 19.20
N ASN A 245 12.43 31.38 18.78
CA ASN A 245 12.57 32.61 19.57
C ASN A 245 11.24 33.36 19.72
N ASP A 246 10.43 33.49 18.67
CA ASP A 246 9.15 34.19 18.80
C ASP A 246 8.19 33.37 19.67
N ALA A 247 8.05 32.06 19.43
CA ALA A 247 7.21 31.19 20.24
C ALA A 247 7.57 31.23 21.74
N TYR A 248 8.83 30.97 22.10
CA TYR A 248 9.25 30.91 23.50
C TYR A 248 9.49 32.30 24.12
N ASN A 249 10.34 33.14 23.53
CA ASN A 249 10.75 34.42 24.12
C ASN A 249 9.76 35.58 23.89
N THR A 250 8.96 35.56 22.81
CA THR A 250 7.94 36.59 22.57
C THR A 250 6.56 36.16 23.06
N ARG A 251 6.03 35.02 22.58
CA ARG A 251 4.62 34.63 22.78
C ARG A 251 4.39 33.97 24.13
N MET A 252 4.93 32.77 24.35
CA MET A 252 4.72 32.04 25.60
C MET A 252 5.14 32.87 26.81
N ALA A 253 6.30 33.53 26.78
CA ALA A 253 6.75 34.43 27.85
C ALA A 253 5.88 35.70 28.06
N SER A 254 5.01 36.07 27.11
CA SER A 254 4.04 37.17 27.29
C SER A 254 2.69 36.74 27.89
N TYR A 255 2.36 35.44 27.81
CA TYR A 255 1.04 34.92 28.23
C TYR A 255 1.10 33.86 29.34
N LEU A 256 2.21 33.16 29.54
CA LEU A 256 2.35 31.99 30.41
C LEU A 256 3.50 32.18 31.41
N ASP A 257 3.19 32.13 32.72
CA ASP A 257 4.17 32.36 33.79
C ASP A 257 5.29 31.31 33.87
N LEU A 258 4.98 30.05 33.52
CA LEU A 258 5.90 28.92 33.66
C LEU A 258 5.61 27.84 32.62
N VAL A 259 6.55 27.61 31.70
CA VAL A 259 6.45 26.61 30.63
C VAL A 259 7.60 25.61 30.73
N TYR A 260 7.31 24.33 30.53
CA TYR A 260 8.29 23.26 30.36
C TYR A 260 8.17 22.73 28.93
N GLY A 261 9.16 23.07 28.10
CA GLY A 261 9.23 22.65 26.69
C GLY A 261 9.84 21.26 26.48
N VAL A 262 9.48 20.64 25.36
CA VAL A 262 10.20 19.54 24.71
C VAL A 262 10.55 19.98 23.30
N ILE A 263 11.61 19.40 22.73
CA ILE A 263 11.98 19.57 21.33
C ILE A 263 11.17 18.60 20.46
N GLY A 264 10.43 19.13 19.49
CA GLY A 264 9.68 18.36 18.51
C GLY A 264 10.55 17.80 17.37
N ASN A 265 9.94 17.23 16.33
CA ASN A 265 10.68 16.78 15.14
C ASN A 265 10.79 17.85 14.03
N HIS A 266 9.92 18.87 14.05
CA HIS A 266 9.98 20.08 13.21
C HIS A 266 10.90 21.18 13.74
N ASP A 267 11.31 21.12 15.00
CA ASP A 267 12.13 22.15 15.66
C ASP A 267 13.62 22.16 15.21
N VAL A 268 13.92 21.61 14.02
CA VAL A 268 15.23 21.55 13.34
C VAL A 268 15.10 21.67 11.82
N ALA A 269 16.19 22.06 11.16
CA ALA A 269 16.33 22.09 9.71
C ALA A 269 17.62 21.36 9.29
N PRO A 270 17.58 20.31 8.44
CA PRO A 270 16.39 19.66 7.89
C PRO A 270 15.47 19.09 8.97
N VAL A 271 14.19 18.90 8.65
CA VAL A 271 13.22 18.22 9.53
C VAL A 271 13.76 16.84 9.95
N ASN A 272 13.43 16.38 11.15
CA ASN A 272 13.87 15.09 11.73
C ASN A 272 15.40 14.91 11.93
N SER A 273 16.24 15.89 11.57
CA SER A 273 17.71 15.74 11.55
C SER A 273 18.36 15.91 12.94
N PHE A 274 18.35 14.86 13.77
CA PHE A 274 18.99 14.85 15.09
C PHE A 274 20.18 13.87 15.15
N PRO A 275 21.36 14.24 14.63
CA PRO A 275 22.54 13.38 14.66
C PRO A 275 23.05 13.16 16.10
N PRO A 276 23.32 11.90 16.50
CA PRO A 276 24.14 11.58 17.66
C PRO A 276 25.56 12.17 17.55
N SER A 277 26.13 12.55 18.70
CA SER A 277 27.39 13.31 18.81
C SER A 277 28.65 12.56 18.36
N ASP A 278 28.60 11.23 18.24
CA ASP A 278 29.68 10.40 17.71
C ASP A 278 29.68 10.30 16.16
N ILE A 279 28.70 10.87 15.45
CA ILE A 279 28.64 10.87 13.98
C ILE A 279 29.51 11.98 13.36
N ASP A 280 30.36 11.62 12.40
CA ASP A 280 31.23 12.53 11.63
C ASP A 280 30.44 13.29 10.53
N THR A 281 29.69 14.31 10.94
CA THR A 281 28.84 15.12 10.05
C THR A 281 29.11 16.62 10.17
N THR A 282 28.82 17.37 9.10
CA THR A 282 28.79 18.84 9.09
C THR A 282 27.38 19.43 9.22
N ILE A 283 26.34 18.60 9.16
CA ILE A 283 24.96 18.97 9.46
C ILE A 283 24.76 18.72 10.95
N SER A 284 24.24 19.69 11.70
CA SER A 284 24.10 19.60 13.15
C SER A 284 22.83 20.28 13.63
N SER A 285 22.17 19.69 14.63
CA SER A 285 21.05 20.28 15.37
C SER A 285 21.50 21.14 16.56
N GLN A 286 22.81 21.30 16.80
CA GLN A 286 23.34 22.00 17.98
C GLN A 286 22.82 23.44 18.11
N TRP A 287 22.64 24.16 17.00
CA TRP A 287 22.10 25.53 17.02
C TRP A 287 20.65 25.59 17.53
N ALA A 288 19.86 24.52 17.36
CA ALA A 288 18.52 24.41 17.92
C ALA A 288 18.60 24.11 19.42
N TYR A 289 19.52 23.24 19.86
CA TYR A 289 19.79 23.00 21.29
C TYR A 289 20.26 24.28 22.00
N ASP A 290 21.23 25.01 21.43
CA ASP A 290 21.71 26.32 21.91
C ASP A 290 20.55 27.33 22.08
N THR A 291 19.63 27.35 21.10
CA THR A 291 18.46 28.24 21.10
C THR A 291 17.46 27.85 22.18
N LEU A 292 17.05 26.58 22.23
CA LEU A 292 16.10 26.08 23.23
C LEU A 292 16.67 26.16 24.66
N SER A 293 17.97 25.91 24.83
CA SER A 293 18.71 26.12 26.09
C SER A 293 18.64 27.58 26.55
N SER A 294 18.94 28.53 25.66
CA SER A 294 18.77 29.97 25.89
C SER A 294 17.35 30.31 26.33
N ASP A 295 16.36 29.83 25.58
CA ASP A 295 14.98 30.31 25.68
C ASP A 295 14.25 29.68 26.87
N TRP A 296 14.48 28.39 27.13
CA TRP A 296 13.95 27.70 28.31
C TRP A 296 14.64 28.14 29.62
N THR A 297 15.85 28.74 29.58
CA THR A 297 16.60 29.17 30.77
C THR A 297 15.75 30.02 31.73
N GLN A 298 14.80 30.82 31.21
CA GLN A 298 13.91 31.64 32.04
C GLN A 298 13.00 30.83 32.98
N TRP A 299 12.63 29.61 32.60
CA TRP A 299 11.74 28.71 33.34
C TRP A 299 12.48 27.57 34.05
N ILE A 300 13.48 26.97 33.40
CA ILE A 300 14.20 25.80 33.93
C ILE A 300 15.46 26.17 34.71
N GLY A 301 15.97 27.40 34.51
CA GLY A 301 17.19 27.89 35.14
C GLY A 301 18.47 27.34 34.50
N SER A 302 19.57 28.09 34.63
CA SER A 302 20.81 27.84 33.88
C SER A 302 21.41 26.43 34.07
N THR A 303 21.19 25.77 35.22
CA THR A 303 21.71 24.41 35.45
C THR A 303 21.01 23.37 34.57
N ALA A 304 19.68 23.46 34.43
CA ALA A 304 18.93 22.54 33.58
C ALA A 304 19.12 22.89 32.10
N ALA A 305 19.22 24.18 31.78
CA ALA A 305 19.58 24.64 30.43
C ALA A 305 20.96 24.16 29.97
N THR A 306 21.96 24.11 30.87
CA THR A 306 23.29 23.53 30.53
C THR A 306 23.21 22.06 30.12
N THR A 307 22.15 21.31 30.49
CA THR A 307 21.90 19.95 29.98
C THR A 307 21.08 19.96 28.68
N ALA A 308 20.17 20.93 28.51
CA ALA A 308 19.46 21.14 27.25
C ALA A 308 20.41 21.53 26.11
N ASP A 309 21.50 22.27 26.41
CA ASP A 309 22.63 22.57 25.52
C ASP A 309 23.18 21.30 24.83
N ASP A 310 23.35 20.20 25.56
CA ASP A 310 24.07 19.02 25.05
C ASP A 310 23.25 18.20 24.02
N TYR A 311 21.92 18.10 24.17
CA TYR A 311 21.05 17.28 23.29
C TYR A 311 19.53 17.57 23.38
N GLY A 312 19.13 18.77 23.81
CA GLY A 312 17.72 19.20 23.85
C GLY A 312 16.87 18.57 24.94
N SER A 313 17.48 18.07 26.03
CA SER A 313 16.81 17.38 27.16
C SER A 313 17.24 17.96 28.50
N TYR A 314 16.37 17.94 29.51
CA TYR A 314 16.71 18.50 30.83
C TYR A 314 15.93 17.88 31.99
N SER A 315 16.46 18.06 33.21
CA SER A 315 15.83 17.66 34.46
C SER A 315 15.74 18.87 35.40
N VAL A 316 14.54 19.22 35.85
CA VAL A 316 14.29 20.38 36.72
C VAL A 316 13.24 20.07 37.78
N LYS A 317 13.40 20.65 38.97
CA LYS A 317 12.40 20.54 40.03
C LYS A 317 11.33 21.63 39.87
N TYR A 318 10.06 21.23 39.91
CA TYR A 318 8.95 22.18 39.96
C TYR A 318 9.02 23.01 41.27
N PRO A 319 9.11 24.35 41.22
CA PRO A 319 9.46 25.17 42.38
C PRO A 319 8.45 25.10 43.54
N ASN A 320 7.18 24.79 43.27
CA ASN A 320 6.12 24.78 44.28
C ASN A 320 5.68 23.36 44.72
N GLY A 321 6.50 22.31 44.48
CA GLY A 321 6.13 20.94 44.82
C GLY A 321 7.31 19.98 44.97
N ASN A 322 7.01 18.70 45.22
CA ASN A 322 8.00 17.61 45.20
C ASN A 322 7.97 16.82 43.88
N LEU A 323 7.72 17.55 42.78
CA LEU A 323 7.69 17.05 41.41
C LEU A 323 9.00 17.42 40.70
N ARG A 324 9.54 16.47 39.95
CA ARG A 324 10.58 16.67 38.93
C ARG A 324 9.95 16.56 37.56
N ILE A 325 10.26 17.53 36.70
CA ILE A 325 9.98 17.49 35.28
C ILE A 325 11.26 17.00 34.60
N ILE A 326 11.16 15.97 33.77
CA ILE A 326 12.22 15.54 32.87
C ILE A 326 11.70 15.70 31.44
N SER A 327 12.37 16.52 30.65
CA SER A 327 12.16 16.63 29.20
C SER A 327 13.18 15.73 28.50
N PHE A 328 12.70 14.88 27.61
CA PHE A 328 13.44 13.78 26.99
C PHE A 328 13.27 13.83 25.46
N ASN A 329 14.38 13.95 24.75
CA ASN A 329 14.41 14.05 23.29
C ASN A 329 14.15 12.68 22.65
N THR A 330 12.89 12.46 22.31
CA THR A 330 12.36 11.24 21.67
C THR A 330 12.88 11.02 20.26
N ASN A 331 13.42 12.05 19.60
CA ASN A 331 13.87 11.96 18.21
C ASN A 331 15.11 11.05 18.04
N PHE A 332 15.83 10.76 19.12
CA PHE A 332 16.89 9.75 19.14
C PHE A 332 16.38 8.29 19.04
N TYR A 333 15.06 8.08 18.97
CA TYR A 333 14.45 6.75 18.78
C TYR A 333 13.36 6.76 17.68
N TYR A 334 13.28 7.85 16.89
CA TYR A 334 12.28 8.07 15.85
C TYR A 334 12.77 7.56 14.48
N LYS A 335 11.89 6.85 13.77
CA LYS A 335 12.18 6.15 12.51
C LYS A 335 12.57 7.04 11.32
N GLU A 336 12.18 8.32 11.31
CA GLU A 336 12.57 9.29 10.28
C GLU A 336 13.84 10.08 10.62
N ASN A 337 14.40 9.94 11.82
CA ASN A 337 15.73 10.48 12.12
C ASN A 337 16.80 9.61 11.47
N PHE A 338 17.05 9.83 10.17
CA PHE A 338 17.84 8.94 9.33
C PHE A 338 19.27 8.68 9.84
N TRP A 339 19.85 9.64 10.58
CA TRP A 339 21.14 9.50 11.25
C TRP A 339 21.26 8.25 12.15
N LEU A 340 20.14 7.70 12.61
CA LEU A 340 20.12 6.49 13.45
C LEU A 340 20.41 5.21 12.66
N TYR A 341 20.32 5.20 11.33
CA TYR A 341 20.65 4.04 10.47
C TYR A 341 22.16 3.85 10.26
N GLU A 342 22.92 4.00 11.35
CA GLU A 342 24.37 3.79 11.38
C GLU A 342 24.76 2.35 11.04
N LYS A 343 26.05 2.19 10.69
CA LYS A 343 26.72 0.89 10.50
C LYS A 343 26.36 -0.16 11.57
N THR A 344 26.24 0.30 12.81
CA THR A 344 25.63 -0.43 13.93
C THR A 344 24.84 0.59 14.72
N MET A 345 23.52 0.46 14.79
CA MET A 345 22.66 1.41 15.52
C MET A 345 23.05 1.48 17.01
N GLN A 346 23.08 2.69 17.57
CA GLN A 346 23.39 2.90 18.99
C GLN A 346 22.21 2.47 19.89
N SER A 347 22.47 1.65 20.91
CA SER A 347 21.44 1.27 21.89
C SER A 347 21.03 2.40 22.84
N ASP A 348 21.89 3.41 23.00
CA ASP A 348 21.66 4.59 23.84
C ASP A 348 22.35 5.83 23.23
N PRO A 349 21.73 6.49 22.24
CA PRO A 349 22.33 7.65 21.58
C PRO A 349 22.61 8.79 22.57
N ASN A 350 23.83 9.33 22.51
CA ASN A 350 24.37 10.33 23.45
C ASN A 350 24.37 9.90 24.95
N GLY A 351 24.07 8.64 25.28
CA GLY A 351 23.92 8.20 26.67
C GLY A 351 22.65 8.73 27.36
N GLN A 352 21.63 9.11 26.60
CA GLN A 352 20.40 9.74 27.10
C GLN A 352 19.59 8.81 28.02
N LEU A 353 19.51 7.50 27.74
CA LEU A 353 18.86 6.51 28.61
C LEU A 353 19.63 6.38 29.93
N ALA A 354 20.96 6.31 29.89
CA ALA A 354 21.80 6.29 31.10
C ALA A 354 21.68 7.59 31.94
N TRP A 355 21.53 8.75 31.29
CA TRP A 355 21.21 10.01 31.96
C TRP A 355 19.80 9.98 32.59
N LEU A 356 18.77 9.57 31.84
CA LEU A 356 17.39 9.45 32.32
C LEU A 356 17.31 8.53 33.55
N VAL A 357 17.99 7.38 33.51
CA VAL A 357 18.13 6.47 34.67
C VAL A 357 18.78 7.18 35.86
N THR A 358 19.83 7.98 35.64
CA THR A 358 20.52 8.72 36.70
C THR A 358 19.61 9.75 37.36
N GLU A 359 18.82 10.49 36.59
CA GLU A 359 17.84 11.46 37.09
C GLU A 359 16.66 10.79 37.81
N LEU A 360 16.21 9.62 37.33
CA LEU A 360 15.14 8.84 37.97
C LEU A 360 15.58 8.20 39.30
N ASP A 361 16.80 7.64 39.37
CA ASP A 361 17.35 7.09 40.63
C ASP A 361 17.61 8.22 41.65
N ALA A 362 18.01 9.41 41.18
CA ALA A 362 18.13 10.61 42.01
C ALA A 362 16.76 11.09 42.53
N ALA A 363 15.74 11.11 41.68
CA ALA A 363 14.36 11.46 42.07
C ALA A 363 13.79 10.48 43.10
N GLU A 364 13.92 9.17 42.85
CA GLU A 364 13.49 8.11 43.78
C GLU A 364 14.21 8.23 45.14
N THR A 365 15.53 8.49 45.11
CA THR A 365 16.34 8.73 46.32
C THR A 365 15.91 9.99 47.08
N ALA A 366 15.45 11.03 46.37
CA ALA A 366 14.92 12.27 46.96
C ALA A 366 13.44 12.15 47.41
N GLY A 367 12.77 11.04 47.10
CA GLY A 367 11.32 10.88 47.30
C GLY A 367 10.48 11.81 46.41
N GLU A 368 11.05 12.27 45.29
CA GLU A 368 10.38 13.11 44.30
C GLU A 368 9.46 12.26 43.41
N ARG A 369 8.35 12.86 42.98
CA ARG A 369 7.51 12.33 41.90
C ARG A 369 8.08 12.81 40.57
N VAL A 370 7.93 12.05 39.49
CA VAL A 370 8.42 12.44 38.16
C VAL A 370 7.29 12.57 37.16
N TRP A 371 7.28 13.65 36.39
CA TRP A 371 6.60 13.75 35.10
C TRP A 371 7.67 13.67 34.01
N LEU A 372 7.46 12.81 33.03
CA LEU A 372 8.36 12.61 31.90
C LEU A 372 7.66 13.15 30.65
N LEU A 373 8.32 14.07 29.95
CA LEU A 373 7.81 14.74 28.76
C LEU A 373 8.65 14.31 27.56
N GLY A 374 7.99 13.90 26.48
CA GLY A 374 8.60 13.65 25.17
C GLY A 374 7.76 14.30 24.07
N HIS A 375 8.21 14.25 22.83
CA HIS A 375 7.40 14.66 21.69
C HIS A 375 6.69 13.44 21.10
N MET A 376 7.44 12.53 20.48
CA MET A 376 6.94 11.31 19.84
C MET A 376 6.64 10.20 20.88
N PRO A 377 5.43 9.62 20.91
CA PRO A 377 5.05 8.57 21.86
C PRO A 377 5.73 7.24 21.54
N MET A 378 6.44 6.68 22.53
CA MET A 378 7.36 5.56 22.34
C MET A 378 6.67 4.23 21.98
N GLY A 379 5.34 4.12 22.06
CA GLY A 379 4.58 2.95 21.59
C GLY A 379 4.07 3.02 20.14
N ALA A 380 4.17 4.18 19.47
CA ALA A 380 3.67 4.36 18.12
C ALA A 380 4.40 3.51 17.07
N SER A 381 3.80 3.39 15.89
CA SER A 381 4.43 2.96 14.63
C SER A 381 5.81 3.60 14.42
N ASP A 382 5.96 4.84 14.89
CA ASP A 382 7.02 5.78 14.59
C ASP A 382 8.31 5.50 15.42
N ALA A 383 8.21 4.72 16.50
CA ALA A 383 9.33 4.39 17.40
C ALA A 383 10.07 3.10 17.01
N PHE A 384 11.41 3.11 17.01
CA PHE A 384 12.21 1.89 16.89
C PHE A 384 11.96 0.92 18.05
N HIS A 385 11.73 -0.36 17.75
CA HIS A 385 11.40 -1.38 18.75
C HIS A 385 12.48 -1.53 19.84
N ASP A 386 13.75 -1.44 19.45
CA ASP A 386 14.91 -1.44 20.36
C ASP A 386 14.81 -0.30 21.39
N GLY A 387 14.83 0.95 20.94
CA GLY A 387 14.75 2.13 21.81
C GLY A 387 13.48 2.16 22.67
N SER A 388 12.36 1.73 22.09
CA SER A 388 11.08 1.57 22.79
C SER A 388 11.14 0.52 23.91
N ASN A 389 11.74 -0.65 23.67
CA ASN A 389 11.94 -1.67 24.69
C ASN A 389 12.84 -1.17 25.83
N TYR A 390 13.98 -0.54 25.50
CA TYR A 390 14.94 -0.06 26.50
C TYR A 390 14.32 1.04 27.36
N PHE A 391 13.55 1.94 26.75
CA PHE A 391 12.73 2.92 27.46
C PHE A 391 11.68 2.25 28.36
N ASN A 392 10.96 1.22 27.89
CA ASN A 392 10.02 0.50 28.74
C ASN A 392 10.71 -0.22 29.93
N GLN A 393 11.94 -0.74 29.78
CA GLN A 393 12.70 -1.27 30.93
C GLN A 393 12.85 -0.21 32.04
N ILE A 394 13.11 1.05 31.67
CA ILE A 394 13.18 2.19 32.60
C ILE A 394 11.80 2.46 33.23
N ILE A 395 10.74 2.49 32.42
CA ILE A 395 9.37 2.65 32.92
C ILE A 395 8.99 1.55 33.93
N GLN A 396 9.29 0.28 33.66
CA GLN A 396 9.00 -0.82 34.58
C GLN A 396 9.88 -0.80 35.85
N ARG A 397 11.09 -0.23 35.80
CA ARG A 397 11.93 0.02 36.99
C ARG A 397 11.36 1.14 37.87
N TYR A 398 10.86 2.23 37.29
CA TYR A 398 10.51 3.47 37.99
C TYR A 398 8.99 3.78 38.02
N ASP A 399 8.12 2.83 37.72
CA ASP A 399 6.64 2.95 37.73
C ASP A 399 6.02 3.53 39.01
N ALA A 400 6.71 3.33 40.15
CA ALA A 400 6.34 3.81 41.47
C ALA A 400 6.90 5.20 41.79
N THR A 401 7.75 5.77 40.93
CA THR A 401 8.42 7.09 41.06
C THR A 401 7.89 8.06 40.01
N ILE A 402 7.75 7.60 38.77
CA ILE A 402 7.04 8.30 37.69
C ILE A 402 5.53 8.34 38.03
N ALA A 403 4.87 9.45 37.72
CA ALA A 403 3.43 9.62 37.88
C ALA A 403 2.72 9.47 36.53
N ALA A 404 3.19 10.14 35.49
CA ALA A 404 2.67 10.03 34.13
C ALA A 404 3.76 10.41 33.11
N VAL A 405 3.56 9.97 31.87
CA VAL A 405 4.33 10.37 30.69
C VAL A 405 3.42 11.20 29.78
N PHE A 406 3.98 12.18 29.07
CA PHE A 406 3.23 13.12 28.23
C PHE A 406 3.92 13.28 26.87
N TYR A 407 3.12 13.33 25.81
CA TYR A 407 3.55 13.35 24.40
C TYR A 407 2.65 14.24 23.53
N GLY A 408 3.10 14.50 22.31
CA GLY A 408 2.39 15.20 21.22
C GLY A 408 2.42 14.36 19.94
N HIS A 409 2.88 14.97 18.84
CA HIS A 409 3.35 14.33 17.59
C HIS A 409 2.27 13.67 16.72
N THR A 410 1.32 12.91 17.29
CA THR A 410 0.27 12.23 16.50
C THR A 410 -0.83 13.19 16.03
N HIS A 411 -0.90 14.36 16.67
CA HIS A 411 -1.91 15.42 16.53
C HIS A 411 -3.33 15.04 17.00
N LYS A 412 -3.58 13.80 17.42
CA LYS A 412 -4.91 13.25 17.72
C LYS A 412 -5.10 13.04 19.24
N ASP A 413 -6.35 12.88 19.69
CA ASP A 413 -6.71 12.84 21.13
C ASP A 413 -6.56 11.41 21.72
N GLU A 414 -5.31 11.01 21.98
CA GLU A 414 -4.91 9.61 22.20
C GLU A 414 -4.23 9.35 23.57
N PHE A 415 -3.90 8.09 23.84
CA PHE A 415 -3.15 7.65 25.02
C PHE A 415 -2.49 6.27 24.82
N GLU A 416 -1.46 5.94 25.60
CA GLU A 416 -0.88 4.59 25.60
C GLU A 416 -0.76 4.04 27.03
N ILE A 417 -0.96 2.73 27.18
CA ILE A 417 -0.82 2.02 28.45
C ILE A 417 0.42 1.11 28.38
N ALA A 418 1.33 1.25 29.33
CA ALA A 418 2.46 0.33 29.48
C ALA A 418 2.09 -0.86 30.37
N TYR A 419 2.54 -2.06 30.03
CA TYR A 419 2.28 -3.28 30.79
C TYR A 419 3.57 -3.95 31.27
N SER A 420 3.53 -4.45 32.50
CA SER A 420 4.54 -5.36 33.07
C SER A 420 4.53 -6.77 32.45
N ASN A 421 3.51 -7.09 31.65
CA ASN A 421 3.42 -8.31 30.84
C ASN A 421 2.46 -8.10 29.66
N TYR A 422 2.99 -7.80 28.47
CA TYR A 422 2.17 -7.64 27.25
C TYR A 422 1.54 -8.95 26.74
N SER A 423 1.94 -10.13 27.26
CA SER A 423 1.23 -11.40 26.99
C SER A 423 -0.02 -11.61 27.85
N ASP A 424 -0.31 -10.72 28.80
CA ASP A 424 -1.51 -10.71 29.64
C ASP A 424 -1.91 -9.25 29.96
N PRO A 425 -2.30 -8.44 28.95
CA PRO A 425 -2.63 -7.04 29.14
C PRO A 425 -3.93 -6.92 29.92
N SER A 426 -3.83 -6.46 31.17
CA SER A 426 -4.93 -6.44 32.14
C SER A 426 -4.82 -5.24 33.08
N ALA A 427 -5.93 -4.90 33.75
CA ALA A 427 -5.94 -3.88 34.81
C ALA A 427 -5.00 -4.19 36.00
N SER A 428 -4.47 -5.42 36.13
CA SER A 428 -3.46 -5.78 37.14
C SER A 428 -2.02 -5.82 36.62
N THR A 429 -1.80 -5.80 35.31
CA THR A 429 -0.46 -5.75 34.69
C THR A 429 -0.10 -4.38 34.12
N ALA A 430 -1.07 -3.48 33.92
CA ALA A 430 -0.86 -2.09 33.53
C ALA A 430 -0.08 -1.29 34.60
N THR A 431 1.05 -0.68 34.23
CA THR A 431 2.00 -0.03 35.15
C THR A 431 2.25 1.46 34.91
N MET A 432 2.15 1.95 33.67
CA MET A 432 2.32 3.37 33.35
C MET A 432 1.27 3.89 32.37
N MET A 433 1.10 5.20 32.37
CA MET A 433 0.15 5.93 31.54
C MET A 433 0.86 7.02 30.75
N SER A 434 0.77 6.95 29.43
CA SER A 434 1.24 7.95 28.48
C SER A 434 0.04 8.74 27.95
N TYR A 435 0.08 10.06 28.07
CA TYR A 435 -0.97 10.97 27.58
C TYR A 435 -0.49 11.73 26.35
N ILE A 436 -1.00 11.38 25.18
CA ILE A 436 -0.72 12.06 23.90
C ILE A 436 -1.68 13.24 23.77
N ALA A 437 -1.19 14.45 23.51
CA ALA A 437 -2.03 15.62 23.29
C ALA A 437 -2.42 15.78 21.82
N PRO A 438 -3.68 16.14 21.53
CA PRO A 438 -4.06 16.59 20.20
C PRO A 438 -3.51 18.00 19.91
N ALA A 439 -3.17 18.22 18.65
CA ALA A 439 -2.47 19.42 18.17
C ALA A 439 -3.31 20.71 18.19
N LEU A 440 -2.64 21.87 18.26
CA LEU A 440 -3.27 23.14 17.91
C LEU A 440 -3.51 23.25 16.40
N THR A 441 -2.65 22.70 15.53
CA THR A 441 -2.80 22.83 14.07
C THR A 441 -4.18 22.34 13.59
N PRO A 442 -4.91 23.15 12.80
CA PRO A 442 -6.26 22.80 12.33
C PRO A 442 -6.27 21.67 11.29
N SER A 443 -5.11 21.28 10.74
CA SER A 443 -4.95 20.19 9.75
C SER A 443 -5.60 18.86 10.16
N SER A 444 -5.61 18.56 11.45
CA SER A 444 -5.97 17.25 12.03
C SER A 444 -7.28 17.21 12.82
N GLY A 445 -7.94 18.36 12.99
CA GLY A 445 -9.12 18.49 13.85
C GLY A 445 -9.51 19.94 14.17
N ASN A 446 -10.39 20.12 15.16
CA ASN A 446 -10.62 21.45 15.74
C ASN A 446 -9.42 21.82 16.64
N PRO A 447 -8.83 23.03 16.50
CA PRO A 447 -7.74 23.54 17.34
C PRO A 447 -8.07 23.45 18.83
N THR A 448 -7.08 23.06 19.65
CA THR A 448 -7.32 22.54 20.99
C THR A 448 -6.16 22.81 21.97
N PHE A 449 -6.47 22.83 23.27
CA PHE A 449 -5.50 22.62 24.34
C PHE A 449 -6.13 21.71 25.43
N ARG A 450 -5.29 21.01 26.20
CA ARG A 450 -5.73 20.11 27.27
C ARG A 450 -5.39 20.70 28.65
N VAL A 451 -6.22 20.44 29.65
CA VAL A 451 -6.03 20.87 31.04
C VAL A 451 -6.14 19.66 31.96
N TYR A 452 -5.05 19.33 32.65
CA TYR A 452 -5.00 18.27 33.65
C TYR A 452 -5.39 18.80 35.04
N SER A 453 -6.26 18.06 35.71
CA SER A 453 -6.49 18.18 37.16
C SER A 453 -5.56 17.20 37.87
N VAL A 454 -4.73 17.68 38.79
CA VAL A 454 -3.56 16.93 39.31
C VAL A 454 -3.52 16.98 40.83
N ASP A 455 -3.23 15.84 41.48
CA ASP A 455 -3.02 15.78 42.93
C ASP A 455 -1.73 16.54 43.33
N PRO A 456 -1.77 17.49 44.27
CA PRO A 456 -0.63 18.37 44.58
C PRO A 456 0.51 17.70 45.37
N VAL A 457 0.39 16.42 45.73
CA VAL A 457 1.36 15.67 46.54
C VAL A 457 1.92 14.47 45.78
N THR A 458 1.07 13.68 45.11
CA THR A 458 1.46 12.51 44.31
C THR A 458 1.72 12.85 42.85
N PHE A 459 1.22 14.01 42.38
CA PHE A 459 1.26 14.44 40.99
C PHE A 459 0.64 13.42 40.01
N GLY A 460 -0.26 12.56 40.51
CA GLY A 460 -1.11 11.71 39.69
C GLY A 460 -2.21 12.54 39.00
N VAL A 461 -2.53 12.20 37.75
CA VAL A 461 -3.61 12.83 36.99
C VAL A 461 -4.95 12.36 37.57
N LEU A 462 -5.79 13.30 37.98
CA LEU A 462 -7.11 13.06 38.56
C LEU A 462 -8.24 13.20 37.53
N ASP A 463 -8.14 14.13 36.58
CA ASP A 463 -8.99 14.19 35.38
C ASP A 463 -8.22 14.94 34.30
N TYR A 464 -8.66 14.88 33.03
CA TYR A 464 -8.27 15.89 32.06
C TYR A 464 -9.48 16.40 31.29
N THR A 465 -9.46 17.70 30.99
CA THR A 465 -10.47 18.39 30.19
C THR A 465 -9.84 18.84 28.87
N VAL A 466 -10.49 18.55 27.75
CA VAL A 466 -10.09 19.04 26.42
C VAL A 466 -10.92 20.29 26.10
N TYR A 467 -10.25 21.36 25.69
CA TYR A 467 -10.88 22.60 25.24
C TYR A 467 -10.59 22.79 23.76
N ILE A 468 -11.64 22.88 22.94
CA ILE A 468 -11.51 23.13 21.49
C ILE A 468 -12.02 24.53 21.15
N THR A 469 -11.66 25.02 19.97
CA THR A 469 -12.46 26.05 19.29
C THR A 469 -13.05 25.50 18.00
N ASN A 470 -14.37 25.62 17.87
CA ASN A 470 -15.14 24.97 16.82
C ASN A 470 -15.05 25.73 15.49
N MET A 471 -14.30 25.20 14.53
CA MET A 471 -14.06 25.79 13.20
C MET A 471 -15.32 25.89 12.35
N SER A 472 -16.32 25.04 12.59
CA SER A 472 -17.63 25.10 11.94
C SER A 472 -18.55 26.20 12.51
N SER A 473 -18.12 26.92 13.56
CA SER A 473 -18.88 28.05 14.10
C SER A 473 -18.88 29.24 13.14
N SER A 474 -20.05 29.84 12.90
CA SER A 474 -20.20 31.03 12.06
C SER A 474 -19.53 32.30 12.61
N THR A 475 -19.01 32.26 13.85
CA THR A 475 -18.20 33.35 14.42
C THR A 475 -16.70 33.07 14.41
N TYR A 476 -16.27 31.85 14.07
CA TYR A 476 -14.89 31.38 14.21
C TYR A 476 -13.89 32.34 13.53
N GLN A 477 -14.09 32.62 12.24
CA GLN A 477 -13.27 33.53 11.42
C GLN A 477 -13.49 35.03 11.74
N THR A 478 -13.84 35.37 12.98
CA THR A 478 -14.02 36.76 13.46
C THR A 478 -13.64 36.88 14.94
N LYS A 479 -13.98 35.88 15.75
CA LYS A 479 -13.30 35.55 17.00
C LYS A 479 -13.55 34.07 17.33
N PRO A 480 -12.51 33.22 17.43
CA PRO A 480 -12.67 31.86 17.92
C PRO A 480 -13.21 31.89 19.35
N THR A 481 -14.17 31.01 19.62
CA THR A 481 -14.69 30.77 20.97
C THR A 481 -14.16 29.43 21.42
N TRP A 482 -13.46 29.43 22.56
CA TRP A 482 -12.85 28.26 23.15
C TRP A 482 -13.78 27.70 24.23
N GLU A 483 -14.15 26.42 24.10
CA GLU A 483 -15.17 25.77 24.93
C GLU A 483 -14.74 24.36 25.36
N LYS A 484 -15.25 23.89 26.52
CA LYS A 484 -15.01 22.52 26.99
C LYS A 484 -15.66 21.55 26.01
N TYR A 485 -14.85 20.64 25.46
CA TYR A 485 -15.31 19.56 24.60
C TYR A 485 -15.77 18.35 25.41
N TYR A 486 -14.93 17.84 26.32
CA TYR A 486 -15.29 16.83 27.32
C TYR A 486 -14.27 16.80 28.48
N SER A 487 -14.53 15.99 29.52
CA SER A 487 -13.47 15.51 30.43
C SER A 487 -13.63 14.01 30.72
N VAL A 488 -12.51 13.33 30.97
CA VAL A 488 -12.44 11.86 31.01
C VAL A 488 -13.41 11.26 32.03
N LYS A 489 -13.49 11.83 33.24
CA LYS A 489 -14.41 11.35 34.29
C LYS A 489 -15.88 11.58 33.98
N GLU A 490 -16.20 12.66 33.28
CA GLU A 490 -17.58 12.94 32.85
C GLU A 490 -18.03 11.93 31.78
N THR A 491 -17.16 11.62 30.83
CA THR A 491 -17.44 10.70 29.72
C THR A 491 -17.42 9.23 30.14
N TYR A 492 -16.32 8.73 30.72
CA TYR A 492 -16.10 7.30 30.96
C TYR A 492 -16.27 6.90 32.42
N GLY A 493 -16.03 7.81 33.37
CA GLY A 493 -15.93 7.50 34.81
C GLY A 493 -17.19 6.85 35.40
N SER A 494 -18.38 7.16 34.87
CA SER A 494 -19.66 6.56 35.31
C SER A 494 -20.02 5.23 34.63
N LEU A 495 -19.33 4.87 33.55
CA LEU A 495 -19.59 3.67 32.74
C LEU A 495 -18.79 2.45 33.21
N LEU A 496 -17.66 2.68 33.91
CA LEU A 496 -16.80 1.62 34.43
C LEU A 496 -17.41 0.89 35.64
N SER A 497 -16.92 -0.32 35.92
CA SER A 497 -17.34 -1.14 37.06
C SER A 497 -16.13 -1.61 37.88
N PRO A 498 -15.91 -1.09 39.11
CA PRO A 498 -16.66 -0.02 39.77
C PRO A 498 -16.49 1.34 39.07
N ALA A 499 -17.48 2.22 39.22
CA ALA A 499 -17.45 3.58 38.67
C ALA A 499 -16.40 4.45 39.38
N VAL A 500 -15.68 5.26 38.61
CA VAL A 500 -14.57 6.13 39.05
C VAL A 500 -14.96 7.59 38.85
N THR A 501 -16.02 8.01 39.54
CA THR A 501 -16.60 9.38 39.45
C THR A 501 -16.17 10.31 40.60
N ASP A 502 -15.36 9.83 41.56
CA ASP A 502 -14.82 10.68 42.62
C ASP A 502 -13.76 11.62 42.04
N SER A 503 -13.90 12.94 42.23
CA SER A 503 -12.94 13.94 41.76
C SER A 503 -11.53 13.69 42.29
N ALA A 504 -11.37 13.10 43.48
CA ALA A 504 -10.07 12.82 44.09
C ALA A 504 -9.42 11.48 43.65
N ALA A 505 -10.12 10.61 42.90
CA ALA A 505 -9.53 9.36 42.42
C ALA A 505 -8.53 9.61 41.26
N GLU A 506 -7.44 8.83 41.19
CA GLU A 506 -6.45 8.94 40.10
C GLU A 506 -6.91 8.17 38.84
N LEU A 507 -6.64 8.74 37.66
CA LEU A 507 -6.74 8.06 36.37
C LEU A 507 -5.53 7.11 36.18
N THR A 508 -5.49 6.07 37.02
CA THR A 508 -4.44 5.05 37.01
C THR A 508 -4.36 4.29 35.68
N PRO A 509 -3.24 3.62 35.36
CA PRO A 509 -3.15 2.72 34.20
C PRO A 509 -4.27 1.66 34.17
N ALA A 510 -4.69 1.19 35.36
CA ALA A 510 -5.83 0.27 35.51
C ALA A 510 -7.19 0.90 35.14
N PHE A 511 -7.38 2.20 35.35
CA PHE A 511 -8.56 2.94 34.87
C PHE A 511 -8.60 2.93 33.34
N TRP A 512 -7.49 3.28 32.69
CA TRP A 512 -7.41 3.36 31.22
C TRP A 512 -7.50 1.99 30.56
N HIS A 513 -6.92 0.94 31.14
CA HIS A 513 -7.18 -0.43 30.70
C HIS A 513 -8.69 -0.74 30.73
N ASN A 514 -9.38 -0.40 31.83
CA ASN A 514 -10.83 -0.61 31.91
C ASN A 514 -11.64 0.25 30.91
N VAL A 515 -11.12 1.41 30.46
CA VAL A 515 -11.70 2.18 29.34
C VAL A 515 -11.53 1.44 28.02
N THR A 516 -10.34 0.89 27.72
CA THR A 516 -10.16 0.06 26.51
C THR A 516 -11.03 -1.21 26.54
N ALA A 517 -11.23 -1.82 27.72
CA ALA A 517 -12.14 -2.96 27.88
C ALA A 517 -13.63 -2.57 27.75
N LEU A 518 -13.98 -1.33 28.13
CA LEU A 518 -15.29 -0.77 27.83
C LEU A 518 -15.47 -0.62 26.31
N PHE A 519 -14.47 -0.09 25.58
CA PHE A 519 -14.51 0.04 24.12
C PHE A 519 -14.73 -1.31 23.42
N GLU A 520 -14.05 -2.38 23.84
CA GLU A 520 -14.29 -3.74 23.33
C GLU A 520 -15.77 -4.16 23.49
N SER A 521 -16.36 -3.86 24.65
CA SER A 521 -17.70 -4.33 25.05
C SER A 521 -18.88 -3.45 24.59
N ASP A 522 -18.67 -2.15 24.39
CA ASP A 522 -19.68 -1.17 23.99
C ASP A 522 -19.17 -0.39 22.77
N ASP A 523 -19.69 -0.75 21.59
CA ASP A 523 -19.29 -0.12 20.34
C ASP A 523 -19.70 1.35 20.25
N SER A 524 -20.80 1.75 20.91
CA SER A 524 -21.24 3.15 20.88
C SER A 524 -20.25 4.04 21.60
N VAL A 525 -19.68 3.58 22.73
CA VAL A 525 -18.63 4.31 23.47
C VAL A 525 -17.32 4.37 22.68
N PHE A 526 -17.04 3.35 21.87
CA PHE A 526 -15.86 3.33 20.99
C PHE A 526 -16.01 4.28 19.78
N GLN A 527 -17.13 4.27 19.05
CA GLN A 527 -17.35 5.26 17.97
C GLN A 527 -17.32 6.70 18.52
N ASP A 528 -17.85 6.90 19.73
CA ASP A 528 -17.77 8.17 20.48
C ASP A 528 -16.32 8.57 20.81
N TYR A 529 -15.41 7.63 21.04
CA TYR A 529 -13.98 7.87 21.23
C TYR A 529 -13.29 8.22 19.91
N ILE A 530 -13.55 7.47 18.83
CA ILE A 530 -13.04 7.77 17.47
C ILE A 530 -13.47 9.18 17.03
N ALA A 531 -14.70 9.59 17.34
CA ALA A 531 -15.16 10.96 17.11
C ALA A 531 -14.39 12.04 17.90
N ARG A 532 -13.78 11.68 19.04
CA ARG A 532 -12.94 12.58 19.86
C ARG A 532 -11.48 12.58 19.40
N LYS A 533 -10.95 11.46 18.89
CA LYS A 533 -9.60 11.31 18.32
C LYS A 533 -9.28 12.46 17.35
N SER A 534 -10.19 12.75 16.41
CA SER A 534 -10.12 13.87 15.45
C SER A 534 -10.88 15.14 15.89
N ARG A 535 -11.36 15.21 17.13
CA ARG A 535 -12.13 16.33 17.71
C ARG A 535 -13.37 16.73 16.88
N GLY A 536 -14.03 15.75 16.25
CA GLY A 536 -15.26 15.93 15.48
C GLY A 536 -15.08 16.28 14.00
N TRP A 537 -13.85 16.29 13.47
CA TRP A 537 -13.55 16.43 12.03
C TRP A 537 -13.35 15.03 11.39
N ASP A 538 -13.74 14.87 10.12
CA ASP A 538 -13.66 13.66 9.28
C ASP A 538 -13.93 12.29 9.96
N VAL A 539 -14.93 12.27 10.86
CA VAL A 539 -15.30 11.10 11.65
C VAL A 539 -15.94 10.01 10.79
N SER A 540 -15.16 9.00 10.42
CA SER A 540 -15.66 7.73 9.87
C SER A 540 -16.03 6.74 10.97
N SER A 541 -16.77 5.68 10.62
CA SER A 541 -17.04 4.55 11.51
C SER A 541 -15.87 3.55 11.50
N CYS A 542 -15.22 3.35 12.65
CA CYS A 542 -14.17 2.35 12.82
C CYS A 542 -14.77 1.02 13.29
N THR A 543 -14.72 -0.04 12.47
CA THR A 543 -15.34 -1.34 12.81
C THR A 543 -14.52 -2.52 12.28
N GLY A 544 -14.70 -3.69 12.88
CA GLY A 544 -13.95 -4.89 12.52
C GLY A 544 -12.49 -4.79 12.95
N ASP A 545 -11.58 -5.04 12.02
CA ASP A 545 -10.13 -5.07 12.26
C ASP A 545 -9.65 -3.71 12.82
N CYS A 546 -10.04 -2.58 12.20
CA CYS A 546 -9.85 -1.20 12.69
C CYS A 546 -9.99 -1.03 14.20
N LYS A 547 -11.07 -1.59 14.77
CA LYS A 547 -11.38 -1.47 16.21
C LYS A 547 -10.43 -2.30 17.06
N THR A 548 -10.00 -3.44 16.55
CA THR A 548 -9.05 -4.35 17.21
C THR A 548 -7.66 -3.71 17.24
N ASP A 549 -7.26 -3.09 16.14
CA ASP A 549 -5.93 -2.53 15.94
C ASP A 549 -5.75 -1.22 16.71
N GLU A 550 -6.74 -0.30 16.67
CA GLU A 550 -6.79 0.90 17.53
C GLU A 550 -6.72 0.52 19.02
N ILE A 551 -7.49 -0.48 19.47
CA ILE A 551 -7.47 -0.94 20.87
C ILE A 551 -6.14 -1.62 21.21
N CYS A 552 -5.39 -2.15 20.22
CA CYS A 552 -4.04 -2.67 20.42
C CYS A 552 -3.02 -1.52 20.60
N GLN A 553 -3.02 -0.50 19.72
CA GLN A 553 -2.14 0.67 19.85
C GLN A 553 -2.32 1.39 21.20
N LEU A 554 -3.56 1.61 21.63
CA LEU A 554 -3.88 2.19 22.96
C LEU A 554 -3.36 1.34 24.14
N ARG A 555 -3.04 0.06 23.91
CA ARG A 555 -2.50 -0.89 24.89
C ARG A 555 -1.00 -1.19 24.70
N ALA A 556 -0.30 -0.43 23.86
CA ALA A 556 1.05 -0.78 23.44
C ALA A 556 2.05 0.38 23.58
N ALA A 557 2.29 0.87 24.80
CA ALA A 557 3.38 1.83 25.09
C ALA A 557 4.81 1.23 24.97
N GLU A 558 4.96 0.15 24.19
CA GLU A 558 6.21 -0.42 23.73
C GLU A 558 5.95 -0.96 22.30
N SER A 559 6.62 -0.38 21.29
CA SER A 559 6.13 -0.42 19.90
C SER A 559 6.13 -1.79 19.25
N GLN A 560 6.93 -2.76 19.72
CA GLN A 560 6.85 -4.15 19.21
C GLN A 560 5.52 -4.87 19.52
N TYR A 561 4.63 -4.26 20.33
CA TYR A 561 3.32 -4.82 20.70
C TYR A 561 2.12 -4.06 20.11
N ASN A 562 2.33 -3.06 19.23
CA ASN A 562 1.27 -2.16 18.77
C ASN A 562 0.37 -2.68 17.62
N CYS A 563 0.53 -3.95 17.24
CA CYS A 563 -0.20 -4.63 16.17
C CYS A 563 -0.01 -4.07 14.73
N VAL A 564 0.80 -3.04 14.50
CA VAL A 564 1.00 -2.43 13.17
C VAL A 564 1.57 -3.48 12.19
N THR A 565 0.85 -3.74 11.10
CA THR A 565 1.25 -4.72 10.08
C THR A 565 2.02 -4.07 8.95
N ILE A 566 3.27 -4.48 8.77
CA ILE A 566 4.13 -4.07 7.64
C ILE A 566 3.46 -4.46 6.32
N SER A 567 3.23 -3.47 5.46
CA SER A 567 2.78 -3.69 4.07
C SER A 567 3.90 -3.34 3.09
N PRO A 568 3.98 -3.99 1.91
CA PRO A 568 4.95 -3.62 0.88
C PRO A 568 4.65 -2.28 0.20
N GLY A 569 5.71 -1.54 -0.13
CA GLY A 569 5.64 -0.12 -0.52
C GLY A 569 6.19 0.75 0.62
N ILE A 570 6.46 2.03 0.38
CA ILE A 570 7.04 2.85 1.46
C ILE A 570 6.08 2.93 2.68
N ASN A 571 6.60 2.59 3.86
CA ASN A 571 5.89 2.61 5.15
C ASN A 571 6.12 3.89 5.96
N PHE A 572 6.54 4.97 5.30
CA PHE A 572 6.27 6.33 5.76
C PHE A 572 4.83 6.78 5.45
N LYS A 573 4.09 6.02 4.62
CA LYS A 573 2.69 6.31 4.30
C LYS A 573 1.79 6.24 5.53
N LYS A 574 1.33 7.41 5.97
CA LYS A 574 0.05 7.66 6.67
C LYS A 574 -0.21 6.75 7.88
N ARG A 575 0.14 7.26 9.07
CA ARG A 575 -0.24 6.74 10.40
C ARG A 575 -1.66 6.15 10.39
N ASP A 576 -1.82 4.96 10.95
CA ASP A 576 -3.04 4.14 10.83
C ASP A 576 -4.29 4.81 11.42
N ASP A 577 -5.05 5.48 10.56
CA ASP A 577 -6.41 5.95 10.83
C ASP A 577 -7.32 5.21 9.82
N SER A 578 -7.85 4.05 10.23
CA SER A 578 -8.68 3.15 9.41
C SER A 578 -10.11 3.70 9.26
N SER A 579 -10.17 4.89 8.66
CA SER A 579 -11.26 5.86 8.62
C SER A 579 -11.39 6.40 7.20
N THR A 580 -12.45 6.02 6.48
CA THR A 580 -12.64 6.35 5.05
C THR A 580 -13.29 7.72 4.78
N VAL A 581 -12.55 8.83 4.90
CA VAL A 581 -12.87 10.07 4.17
C VAL A 581 -11.59 10.72 3.56
N THR A 582 -11.33 12.03 3.73
CA THR A 582 -10.66 12.87 2.71
C THR A 582 -9.12 13.00 2.83
N GLN A 583 -8.53 13.84 1.96
CA GLN A 583 -7.15 14.30 2.02
C GLN A 583 -6.89 15.10 3.32
N GLU A 584 -6.56 14.41 4.42
CA GLU A 584 -5.63 14.99 5.40
C GLU A 584 -4.21 14.90 4.80
N THR A 585 -3.60 16.04 4.52
CA THR A 585 -2.17 16.15 4.16
C THR A 585 -1.34 16.18 5.44
N SER A 586 -0.57 15.13 5.70
CA SER A 586 0.41 15.09 6.79
C SER A 586 1.54 16.08 6.51
N CYS A 587 1.53 17.22 7.20
CA CYS A 587 2.53 18.30 7.08
C CYS A 587 3.96 17.90 7.52
N GLY A 588 4.18 16.71 8.11
CA GLY A 588 5.40 16.37 8.83
C GLY A 588 6.08 15.04 8.49
N GLU A 589 5.72 14.42 7.36
CA GLU A 589 6.47 13.27 6.81
C GLU A 589 7.68 13.79 6.00
N SER A 590 8.83 13.12 6.15
CA SER A 590 9.97 13.32 5.25
C SER A 590 9.57 13.12 3.78
N VAL A 591 10.08 13.95 2.85
CA VAL A 591 9.67 13.85 1.43
C VAL A 591 10.21 12.58 0.76
N ILE A 592 11.22 11.93 1.38
CA ILE A 592 11.63 10.55 1.10
C ILE A 592 10.44 9.57 1.17
N GLY A 593 9.42 9.85 1.99
CA GLY A 593 8.16 9.11 2.05
C GLY A 593 7.34 9.12 0.76
N ALA A 594 7.33 10.23 0.04
CA ALA A 594 6.64 10.32 -1.25
C ALA A 594 7.42 9.60 -2.37
N ILE A 595 8.74 9.83 -2.43
CA ILE A 595 9.61 9.51 -3.58
C ILE A 595 9.70 8.01 -3.91
N PHE A 596 9.58 7.13 -2.93
CA PHE A 596 9.58 5.67 -3.15
C PHE A 596 8.25 5.01 -2.76
N SER A 597 7.16 5.80 -2.80
CA SER A 597 5.80 5.38 -2.43
C SER A 597 5.21 4.24 -3.28
N ASN A 598 5.84 3.89 -4.40
CA ASN A 598 5.62 2.69 -5.20
C ASN A 598 6.96 2.05 -5.62
N PHE A 599 7.40 0.98 -4.94
CA PHE A 599 8.74 0.41 -5.07
C PHE A 599 9.13 0.02 -6.52
N GLU A 600 8.24 -0.62 -7.27
CA GLU A 600 8.50 -1.08 -8.65
C GLU A 600 8.67 0.11 -9.62
N GLU A 601 7.79 1.10 -9.50
CA GLU A 601 7.81 2.34 -10.29
C GLU A 601 9.05 3.19 -9.95
N THR A 602 9.42 3.28 -8.68
CA THR A 602 10.62 4.02 -8.28
C THR A 602 11.92 3.32 -8.68
N VAL A 603 11.99 1.98 -8.75
CA VAL A 603 13.15 1.28 -9.35
C VAL A 603 13.31 1.65 -10.82
N LEU A 604 12.20 1.75 -11.57
CA LEU A 604 12.20 2.18 -12.98
C LEU A 604 12.53 3.68 -13.16
N ALA A 605 12.00 4.54 -12.30
CA ALA A 605 12.28 5.97 -12.29
C ALA A 605 13.75 6.25 -11.92
N PHE A 606 14.28 5.59 -10.89
CA PHE A 606 15.70 5.62 -10.50
C PHE A 606 16.61 5.18 -11.66
N LYS A 607 16.28 4.06 -12.32
CA LYS A 607 17.02 3.53 -13.48
C LYS A 607 17.03 4.51 -14.66
N THR A 608 15.92 5.24 -14.86
CA THR A 608 15.77 6.29 -15.87
C THR A 608 16.58 7.55 -15.50
N SER A 609 16.42 8.05 -14.28
CA SER A 609 17.14 9.20 -13.73
C SER A 609 18.65 8.99 -13.75
N ALA A 610 19.15 7.88 -13.21
CA ALA A 610 20.56 7.51 -13.21
C ALA A 610 21.13 7.38 -14.63
N SER A 611 20.35 6.84 -15.59
CA SER A 611 20.75 6.84 -17.01
C SER A 611 20.79 8.23 -17.64
N SER A 612 20.05 9.20 -17.11
CA SER A 612 20.01 10.57 -17.65
C SER A 612 21.12 11.46 -17.06
N LYS A 613 21.33 11.42 -15.74
CA LYS A 613 22.32 12.22 -15.00
C LYS A 613 23.74 11.65 -15.14
N LEU A 614 23.93 10.37 -14.79
CA LEU A 614 25.25 9.72 -14.70
C LEU A 614 25.63 8.92 -15.95
N GLY A 615 24.65 8.70 -16.83
CA GLY A 615 24.80 7.97 -18.07
C GLY A 615 24.97 6.46 -17.91
N GLN A 616 24.95 5.76 -19.05
CA GLN A 616 25.05 4.31 -19.13
C GLN A 616 26.37 3.73 -18.53
N SER A 617 27.39 4.56 -18.31
CA SER A 617 28.60 4.21 -17.54
C SER A 617 28.29 3.76 -16.10
N PHE A 618 27.35 4.42 -15.42
CA PHE A 618 26.96 4.04 -14.05
C PHE A 618 26.22 2.70 -14.05
N LEU A 619 25.20 2.53 -14.90
CA LEU A 619 24.43 1.29 -15.00
C LEU A 619 25.27 0.06 -15.40
N ASN A 620 26.37 0.25 -16.16
CA ASN A 620 27.34 -0.80 -16.49
C ASN A 620 28.45 -0.98 -15.44
N THR A 621 28.45 -0.23 -14.35
CA THR A 621 29.42 -0.39 -13.26
C THR A 621 29.18 -1.70 -12.52
N THR A 622 30.26 -2.44 -12.27
CA THR A 622 30.25 -3.66 -11.46
C THR A 622 30.32 -3.31 -9.98
N VAL A 623 29.39 -3.82 -9.19
CA VAL A 623 29.45 -3.77 -7.71
C VAL A 623 29.81 -5.15 -7.15
N ASN A 624 30.40 -5.19 -5.95
CA ASN A 624 30.66 -6.45 -5.23
C ASN A 624 29.52 -6.72 -4.24
N SER A 625 28.35 -7.15 -4.73
CA SER A 625 27.28 -7.57 -3.82
C SER A 625 27.67 -8.84 -3.07
N THR A 626 27.54 -8.81 -1.74
CA THR A 626 27.75 -9.98 -0.88
C THR A 626 26.40 -10.41 -0.32
N ALA A 627 25.58 -11.07 -1.14
CA ALA A 627 24.35 -11.69 -0.66
C ALA A 627 24.69 -12.78 0.38
N VAL A 628 24.42 -12.51 1.66
CA VAL A 628 24.63 -13.44 2.77
C VAL A 628 23.34 -14.21 3.00
N SER A 629 23.45 -15.51 3.25
CA SER A 629 22.33 -16.37 3.64
C SER A 629 22.05 -16.31 5.13
N GLU A 630 20.79 -16.49 5.52
CA GLU A 630 20.37 -16.74 6.90
C GLU A 630 21.17 -17.91 7.53
N ASP A 631 22.09 -17.60 8.45
CA ASP A 631 22.54 -18.46 9.57
C ASP A 631 23.69 -17.75 10.32
N PHE A 632 23.38 -16.96 11.36
CA PHE A 632 24.41 -16.32 12.21
C PHE A 632 24.78 -17.22 13.40
N THR A 633 25.96 -17.84 13.35
CA THR A 633 26.67 -18.35 14.54
C THR A 633 28.15 -17.96 14.50
N ALA A 634 28.69 -17.47 15.64
CA ALA A 634 29.92 -16.67 15.65
C ALA A 634 31.23 -17.47 15.76
N ALA A 635 32.24 -17.11 14.95
CA ALA A 635 33.66 -17.35 15.20
C ALA A 635 34.55 -16.39 14.39
N PRO A 636 35.74 -15.96 14.88
CA PRO A 636 36.47 -14.82 14.31
C PRO A 636 37.45 -15.15 13.16
N LEU A 637 37.65 -14.18 12.26
CA LEU A 637 38.63 -14.23 11.18
C LEU A 637 39.96 -13.55 11.56
N THR A 638 41.07 -14.29 11.47
CA THR A 638 42.43 -13.71 11.51
C THR A 638 42.91 -13.36 10.10
N LEU A 639 43.19 -12.08 9.84
CA LEU A 639 43.88 -11.65 8.62
C LEU A 639 45.30 -12.24 8.52
N ASN A 640 45.75 -12.52 7.29
CA ASN A 640 47.17 -12.68 6.98
C ASN A 640 47.47 -12.19 5.56
N ALA A 641 48.61 -11.54 5.35
CA ALA A 641 48.85 -10.69 4.18
C ALA A 641 49.99 -11.19 3.27
N ALA A 642 49.71 -11.28 1.96
CA ALA A 642 50.68 -11.39 0.87
C ALA A 642 49.94 -11.18 -0.48
N ASN A 643 50.49 -10.54 -1.52
CA ASN A 643 51.71 -9.73 -1.63
C ASN A 643 51.58 -8.78 -2.84
N TRP A 644 52.12 -7.57 -2.74
CA TRP A 644 52.44 -6.76 -3.93
C TRP A 644 53.74 -7.25 -4.59
N ALA A 645 53.81 -7.24 -5.94
CA ALA A 645 55.05 -6.93 -6.67
C ALA A 645 54.83 -6.74 -8.19
N THR A 646 55.70 -5.91 -8.78
CA THR A 646 55.98 -5.70 -10.23
C THR A 646 54.94 -4.95 -11.10
N SER A 647 55.32 -4.02 -11.99
CA SER A 647 56.57 -3.20 -12.03
C SER A 647 56.47 -2.00 -13.01
N ALA A 648 56.75 -0.79 -12.49
CA ALA A 648 57.38 0.40 -13.10
C ALA A 648 57.17 0.77 -14.60
N GLY A 649 56.71 2.00 -14.86
CA GLY A 649 56.50 2.54 -16.22
C GLY A 649 56.42 4.08 -16.38
N SER A 650 57.29 4.84 -15.68
CA SER A 650 57.87 6.15 -16.09
C SER A 650 57.01 7.32 -16.59
N GLY A 651 57.04 8.45 -15.86
CA GLY A 651 56.61 9.79 -16.31
C GLY A 651 57.21 10.93 -15.48
N HIS A 652 57.43 12.11 -16.09
CA HIS A 652 57.97 13.34 -15.47
C HIS A 652 56.84 14.37 -15.21
N LEU A 653 56.99 15.50 -14.47
CA LEU A 653 57.87 15.93 -13.35
C LEU A 653 57.46 17.37 -12.96
N GLY A 654 57.19 17.65 -11.68
CA GLY A 654 57.01 19.01 -11.12
C GLY A 654 55.57 19.44 -10.80
N VAL A 655 55.32 20.55 -10.09
CA VAL A 655 56.28 21.50 -9.47
C VAL A 655 55.63 22.36 -8.34
N LEU A 656 56.38 22.59 -7.23
CA LEU A 656 56.23 23.63 -6.17
C LEU A 656 54.93 23.63 -5.29
N GLN A 657 54.96 23.71 -3.94
CA GLN A 657 55.31 24.83 -3.00
C GLN A 657 54.25 25.97 -3.01
N GLU A 658 53.85 26.66 -1.91
CA GLU A 658 54.29 26.74 -0.50
C GLU A 658 53.22 27.50 0.36
N TYR A 659 52.89 27.15 1.62
CA TYR A 659 53.27 27.81 2.92
C TYR A 659 52.32 27.22 4.01
N ILE A 660 52.60 26.92 5.30
CA ILE A 660 53.61 27.23 6.35
C ILE A 660 53.14 28.23 7.43
N GLY A 661 53.04 27.73 8.68
CA GLY A 661 52.82 28.46 9.96
C GLY A 661 51.63 27.88 10.75
N GLY A 662 51.70 27.40 12.02
CA GLY A 662 52.67 27.56 13.12
C GLY A 662 52.07 28.47 14.22
N THR A 663 52.04 28.18 15.53
CA THR A 663 52.83 27.31 16.44
C THR A 663 52.00 26.91 17.69
N ASP A 664 52.00 25.67 18.20
CA ASP A 664 52.95 25.06 19.17
C ASP A 664 53.22 25.86 20.49
N ARG A 665 52.71 25.42 21.69
CA ARG A 665 53.55 24.88 22.81
C ARG A 665 52.92 24.56 24.20
N ARG A 666 53.13 23.30 24.63
CA ARG A 666 53.24 22.73 26.03
C ARG A 666 51.93 22.53 26.84
N GLY A 667 51.66 21.39 27.52
CA GLY A 667 52.18 20.00 27.37
C GLY A 667 52.76 19.29 28.61
N LYS A 668 52.69 17.93 28.61
CA LYS A 668 53.30 16.92 29.53
C LYS A 668 52.61 16.71 30.90
N ASP A 669 52.68 15.55 31.59
CA ASP A 669 53.50 14.31 31.51
C ASP A 669 52.73 13.15 32.27
N ARG A 670 53.03 11.83 32.32
CA ARG A 670 54.18 10.99 31.89
C ARG A 670 53.90 9.45 31.85
N ILE A 671 53.97 8.84 30.66
CA ILE A 671 54.65 7.54 30.31
C ILE A 671 54.70 6.37 31.34
N ARG A 672 54.23 5.16 30.96
CA ARG A 672 55.06 3.90 30.91
C ARG A 672 54.41 2.68 30.23
N LEU A 673 55.24 1.90 29.53
CA LEU A 673 54.97 0.54 29.01
C LEU A 673 55.48 -0.53 29.99
N ASP A 674 55.05 -1.79 29.83
CA ASP A 674 55.98 -2.92 29.62
C ASP A 674 55.33 -4.07 28.81
N ILE A 675 56.12 -5.04 28.32
CA ILE A 675 55.74 -6.08 27.34
C ILE A 675 56.32 -7.46 27.75
N LYS A 676 55.56 -8.58 27.61
CA LYS A 676 56.07 -9.94 27.22
C LYS A 676 55.04 -11.10 27.07
N ASN A 677 54.98 -11.63 25.84
CA ASN A 677 55.27 -13.03 25.43
C ASN A 677 54.47 -14.29 25.90
N LEU A 678 53.81 -14.92 24.90
CA LEU A 678 53.94 -16.32 24.41
C LEU A 678 53.10 -17.51 24.98
N PHE A 679 52.62 -18.34 24.02
CA PHE A 679 51.86 -19.61 24.11
C PHE A 679 52.75 -20.87 24.32
N PRO A 680 52.20 -22.09 24.63
CA PRO A 680 51.80 -23.07 23.58
C PRO A 680 50.65 -24.10 23.87
N LEU A 681 49.79 -24.35 22.86
CA LEU A 681 49.21 -25.63 22.29
C LEU A 681 48.79 -26.88 23.12
N GLU A 682 47.81 -27.67 22.60
CA GLU A 682 47.78 -29.16 22.75
C GLU A 682 46.42 -29.97 22.85
N GLU A 683 45.94 -30.65 21.78
CA GLU A 683 45.18 -31.96 21.67
C GLU A 683 43.71 -32.30 22.13
N LEU A 684 42.86 -32.68 21.14
CA LEU A 684 41.95 -33.87 20.95
C LEU A 684 40.73 -34.26 21.89
N VAL A 685 39.75 -35.17 21.58
CA VAL A 685 38.91 -35.54 20.37
C VAL A 685 37.85 -36.70 20.65
N ILE A 686 36.82 -36.91 19.77
CA ILE A 686 35.88 -38.10 19.57
C ILE A 686 34.71 -38.30 20.58
N ALA A 687 33.40 -38.36 20.19
CA ALA A 687 32.58 -39.49 19.63
C ALA A 687 31.06 -39.08 19.44
N MET A 688 30.04 -39.80 18.89
CA MET A 688 29.84 -40.97 17.97
C MET A 688 28.32 -41.25 17.61
N ALA A 689 28.00 -41.45 16.31
CA ALA A 689 26.93 -42.32 15.68
C ALA A 689 25.37 -42.08 15.83
N ASN A 690 24.60 -42.43 14.76
CA ASN A 690 23.13 -42.21 14.54
C ASN A 690 22.23 -43.50 14.67
N PRO A 691 21.68 -44.23 13.65
CA PRO A 691 20.94 -43.92 12.37
C PRO A 691 19.64 -44.78 12.07
N PHE A 692 18.98 -44.62 10.87
CA PHE A 692 18.15 -45.57 10.01
C PHE A 692 16.72 -45.17 9.46
N SER A 693 16.53 -44.98 8.11
CA SER A 693 15.23 -44.65 7.37
C SER A 693 14.52 -45.78 6.54
N LYS A 694 14.13 -45.82 5.23
CA LYS A 694 14.34 -45.12 3.90
C LYS A 694 13.38 -45.71 2.79
N THR A 695 13.32 -45.16 1.54
CA THR A 695 12.92 -45.79 0.21
C THR A 695 11.47 -45.57 -0.34
N VAL A 696 11.11 -45.27 -1.63
CA VAL A 696 11.70 -44.55 -2.82
C VAL A 696 10.71 -44.51 -4.05
N VAL A 697 10.60 -43.35 -4.76
CA VAL A 697 10.52 -43.02 -6.23
C VAL A 697 9.71 -43.96 -7.20
N THR A 698 8.94 -43.53 -8.22
CA THR A 698 9.41 -42.95 -9.53
C THR A 698 8.29 -42.57 -10.52
N SER A 699 8.44 -41.44 -11.25
CA SER A 699 8.21 -41.28 -12.72
C SER A 699 8.74 -39.92 -13.22
N LEU A 700 9.13 -39.83 -14.51
CA LEU A 700 9.70 -38.63 -15.18
C LEU A 700 8.83 -38.19 -16.36
N LEU A 701 8.97 -36.93 -16.80
CA LEU A 701 9.10 -36.58 -18.24
C LEU A 701 9.78 -35.20 -18.45
N LEU A 702 10.05 -34.82 -19.70
CA LEU A 702 11.04 -33.80 -20.11
C LEU A 702 10.43 -32.59 -20.85
N ALA A 703 10.98 -31.39 -20.62
CA ALA A 703 11.27 -30.33 -21.61
C ALA A 703 12.14 -29.25 -20.90
N ALA A 704 13.33 -28.84 -21.33
CA ALA A 704 13.79 -28.19 -22.58
C ALA A 704 13.71 -26.65 -22.52
N THR A 705 14.73 -25.96 -23.06
CA THR A 705 15.04 -24.54 -22.76
C THR A 705 14.76 -23.57 -23.91
N SER A 706 14.18 -22.41 -23.62
CA SER A 706 14.19 -21.22 -24.47
C SER A 706 14.20 -19.94 -23.62
N GLY A 707 15.23 -19.11 -23.80
CA GLY A 707 15.32 -17.83 -23.12
C GLY A 707 14.31 -16.84 -23.69
N HIS A 708 13.62 -16.14 -22.79
CA HIS A 708 12.71 -15.03 -23.08
C HIS A 708 13.19 -13.80 -22.31
N ALA A 709 12.85 -12.60 -22.78
CA ALA A 709 12.98 -11.41 -21.94
C ALA A 709 11.99 -11.53 -20.77
N ALA A 710 12.34 -10.98 -19.61
CA ALA A 710 11.38 -10.77 -18.54
C ALA A 710 10.24 -9.88 -19.07
N VAL A 711 9.02 -10.16 -18.63
CA VAL A 711 7.85 -9.34 -18.94
C VAL A 711 7.49 -8.66 -17.63
N LEU A 712 7.84 -7.38 -17.51
CA LEU A 712 7.64 -6.51 -16.34
C LEU A 712 6.16 -6.33 -15.92
N ALA A 713 5.24 -7.08 -16.53
CA ALA A 713 3.83 -7.16 -16.18
C ALA A 713 3.43 -8.64 -16.20
N PRO A 714 3.26 -9.30 -15.05
CA PRO A 714 2.94 -10.72 -14.99
C PRO A 714 1.59 -10.99 -15.67
N VAL A 715 1.47 -12.10 -16.40
CA VAL A 715 0.29 -12.39 -17.24
C VAL A 715 -0.97 -12.79 -16.44
N ASN A 716 -0.88 -12.85 -15.11
CA ASN A 716 -1.97 -13.19 -14.18
C ASN A 716 -1.82 -12.37 -12.89
N ASP A 717 -2.69 -11.39 -12.71
CA ASP A 717 -2.68 -10.50 -11.54
C ASP A 717 -3.43 -11.07 -10.32
N ILE A 718 -4.04 -12.25 -10.50
CA ILE A 718 -4.84 -12.98 -9.50
C ILE A 718 -4.19 -14.32 -9.21
N VAL A 719 -4.00 -14.63 -7.91
CA VAL A 719 -3.54 -15.95 -7.47
C VAL A 719 -4.68 -16.97 -7.59
N PHE A 720 -4.39 -18.12 -8.19
CA PHE A 720 -5.32 -19.25 -8.28
C PHE A 720 -4.89 -20.36 -7.31
N PRO A 721 -5.21 -20.27 -6.01
CA PRO A 721 -4.89 -21.31 -5.03
C PRO A 721 -5.69 -22.59 -5.30
N SER A 722 -5.19 -23.73 -4.81
CA SER A 722 -5.93 -25.00 -4.81
C SER A 722 -6.84 -25.12 -3.58
N SER A 723 -7.95 -25.84 -3.70
CA SER A 723 -8.75 -26.28 -2.54
C SER A 723 -8.31 -27.69 -2.08
N GLU A 724 -8.91 -28.22 -1.00
CA GLU A 724 -8.70 -29.61 -0.57
C GLU A 724 -9.06 -30.65 -1.65
N THR A 725 -9.86 -30.26 -2.64
CA THR A 725 -10.58 -31.18 -3.55
C THR A 725 -10.32 -30.94 -5.04
N ALA A 726 -9.68 -29.83 -5.41
CA ALA A 726 -9.37 -29.47 -6.79
C ALA A 726 -8.15 -28.55 -6.90
N GLN A 727 -7.36 -28.71 -7.96
CA GLN A 727 -6.35 -27.72 -8.33
C GLN A 727 -7.02 -26.54 -9.07
N ASN A 728 -6.71 -25.32 -8.64
CA ASN A 728 -7.17 -24.06 -9.22
C ASN A 728 -8.70 -24.01 -9.49
N PRO A 729 -9.58 -24.32 -8.51
CA PRO A 729 -11.03 -24.49 -8.70
C PRO A 729 -11.72 -23.31 -9.42
N LEU A 730 -11.22 -22.09 -9.22
CA LEU A 730 -11.72 -20.88 -9.87
C LEU A 730 -11.65 -20.94 -11.41
N GLN A 731 -10.68 -21.66 -12.00
CA GLN A 731 -10.57 -21.82 -13.46
C GLN A 731 -11.76 -22.56 -14.08
N TYR A 732 -12.51 -23.32 -13.27
CA TYR A 732 -13.68 -24.08 -13.71
C TYR A 732 -15.02 -23.34 -13.50
N ALA A 733 -15.01 -22.08 -13.06
CA ALA A 733 -16.24 -21.29 -12.92
C ALA A 733 -16.82 -20.82 -14.27
N GLY A 734 -16.21 -21.20 -15.40
CA GLY A 734 -16.65 -20.91 -16.76
C GLY A 734 -16.64 -19.40 -17.03
N GLY A 735 -17.79 -18.85 -17.44
CA GLY A 735 -17.96 -17.41 -17.63
C GLY A 735 -17.95 -16.57 -16.34
N ASN A 736 -17.71 -17.19 -15.18
CA ASN A 736 -17.62 -16.53 -13.88
C ASN A 736 -16.22 -16.63 -13.25
N THR A 737 -15.27 -17.22 -13.98
CA THR A 737 -13.85 -17.29 -13.64
C THR A 737 -13.24 -15.87 -13.63
N PRO A 738 -12.53 -15.44 -12.57
CA PRO A 738 -11.71 -14.22 -12.58
C PRO A 738 -10.65 -14.24 -13.70
N TYR A 739 -9.99 -13.12 -14.02
CA TYR A 739 -9.04 -13.14 -15.14
C TYR A 739 -7.89 -14.13 -14.96
N PHE A 740 -7.60 -14.90 -16.02
CA PHE A 740 -6.32 -15.57 -16.21
C PHE A 740 -5.97 -15.71 -17.69
N ALA A 741 -4.67 -15.74 -17.98
CA ALA A 741 -4.12 -16.06 -19.29
C ALA A 741 -4.54 -17.47 -19.74
N GLY A 742 -5.12 -17.54 -20.94
CA GLY A 742 -5.60 -18.78 -21.53
C GLY A 742 -4.47 -19.78 -21.75
N PRO A 743 -4.73 -21.09 -21.63
CA PRO A 743 -3.74 -22.11 -21.91
C PRO A 743 -3.39 -22.15 -23.42
N ASN A 744 -2.12 -22.43 -23.73
CA ASN A 744 -1.62 -22.55 -25.10
C ASN A 744 -2.06 -23.87 -25.78
N VAL A 745 -3.37 -24.05 -25.95
CA VAL A 745 -4.00 -25.26 -26.52
C VAL A 745 -3.65 -25.48 -28.00
N ASN A 746 -3.23 -24.43 -28.70
CA ASN A 746 -2.87 -24.47 -30.11
C ASN A 746 -1.38 -24.82 -30.37
N GLY A 747 -0.53 -24.79 -29.34
CA GLY A 747 0.92 -24.98 -29.48
C GLY A 747 1.59 -23.85 -30.28
N VAL A 748 1.20 -22.60 -30.00
CA VAL A 748 1.65 -21.39 -30.69
C VAL A 748 2.02 -20.33 -29.65
N GLU A 749 3.29 -19.95 -29.59
CA GLU A 749 3.75 -18.91 -28.65
C GLU A 749 3.07 -17.56 -28.91
N ASN A 750 2.75 -16.85 -27.83
CA ASN A 750 2.16 -15.52 -27.88
C ASN A 750 3.19 -14.40 -28.09
N THR A 751 4.48 -14.70 -28.04
CA THR A 751 5.56 -13.79 -28.41
C THR A 751 5.45 -13.33 -29.87
N VAL A 752 5.95 -12.13 -30.18
CA VAL A 752 5.91 -11.59 -31.56
C VAL A 752 6.81 -12.44 -32.46
N PRO A 753 6.32 -12.96 -33.61
CA PRO A 753 7.12 -13.86 -34.44
C PRO A 753 8.40 -13.20 -34.99
N ASN A 754 9.49 -13.96 -35.05
CA ASN A 754 10.78 -13.50 -35.55
C ASN A 754 10.67 -12.77 -36.92
N LYS A 755 11.20 -11.54 -36.98
CA LYS A 755 11.11 -10.60 -38.13
C LYS A 755 9.71 -10.05 -38.43
N CYS A 756 8.81 -10.07 -37.45
CA CYS A 756 7.61 -9.26 -37.43
C CYS A 756 7.72 -8.17 -36.35
N THR A 757 7.01 -7.06 -36.51
CA THR A 757 6.68 -6.12 -35.43
C THR A 757 5.17 -5.89 -35.41
N VAL A 758 4.60 -5.62 -34.23
CA VAL A 758 3.20 -5.19 -34.12
C VAL A 758 3.11 -3.72 -34.59
N GLN A 759 2.15 -3.37 -35.43
CA GLN A 759 1.98 -1.99 -35.94
C GLN A 759 0.75 -1.27 -35.40
N GLN A 760 -0.29 -2.04 -35.08
CA GLN A 760 -1.54 -1.58 -34.51
C GLN A 760 -2.20 -2.79 -33.84
N ALA A 761 -2.86 -2.59 -32.71
CA ALA A 761 -3.64 -3.62 -32.05
C ALA A 761 -5.06 -3.13 -31.75
N ALA A 762 -6.00 -4.06 -31.69
CA ALA A 762 -7.34 -3.81 -31.16
C ALA A 762 -7.69 -4.86 -30.12
N TYR A 763 -8.17 -4.45 -28.95
CA TYR A 763 -8.55 -5.34 -27.85
C TYR A 763 -10.04 -5.16 -27.58
N VAL A 764 -10.78 -6.27 -27.72
CA VAL A 764 -12.20 -6.35 -27.35
C VAL A 764 -12.29 -7.10 -26.03
N VAL A 765 -12.73 -6.41 -24.98
CA VAL A 765 -12.54 -6.79 -23.58
C VAL A 765 -13.91 -6.87 -22.90
N ARG A 766 -14.18 -7.93 -22.15
CA ARG A 766 -15.35 -8.00 -21.26
C ARG A 766 -15.13 -7.06 -20.06
N HIS A 767 -16.21 -6.59 -19.43
CA HIS A 767 -16.10 -6.01 -18.09
C HIS A 767 -15.30 -6.89 -17.11
N GLY A 768 -14.70 -6.26 -16.10
CA GLY A 768 -13.97 -6.94 -15.03
C GLY A 768 -14.84 -7.77 -14.10
N SER A 769 -14.19 -8.37 -13.11
CA SER A 769 -14.78 -9.06 -11.97
C SER A 769 -15.76 -8.12 -11.24
N ARG A 770 -16.86 -8.69 -10.72
CA ARG A 770 -18.05 -7.88 -10.42
C ARG A 770 -18.90 -8.44 -9.31
N PHE A 771 -19.72 -7.60 -8.71
CA PHE A 771 -20.77 -8.05 -7.81
C PHE A 771 -21.89 -8.80 -8.58
N PRO A 772 -22.62 -9.71 -7.91
CA PRO A 772 -23.76 -10.39 -8.50
C PRO A 772 -24.86 -9.40 -8.93
N ASP A 773 -25.60 -9.73 -9.99
CA ASP A 773 -26.85 -9.02 -10.30
C ASP A 773 -27.95 -9.43 -9.30
N THR A 774 -29.02 -8.62 -9.18
CA THR A 774 -30.06 -8.79 -8.16
C THR A 774 -30.65 -10.21 -8.10
N GLY A 775 -30.87 -10.86 -9.25
CA GLY A 775 -31.39 -12.23 -9.32
C GLY A 775 -30.42 -13.29 -8.76
N SER A 776 -29.12 -13.10 -8.97
CA SER A 776 -28.09 -13.97 -8.41
C SER A 776 -27.93 -13.74 -6.90
N TYR A 777 -27.93 -12.49 -6.45
CA TYR A 777 -27.85 -12.17 -5.02
C TYR A 777 -29.07 -12.69 -4.25
N ASN A 778 -30.28 -12.57 -4.80
CA ASN A 778 -31.48 -13.17 -4.23
C ASN A 778 -31.37 -14.71 -4.12
N SER A 779 -30.64 -15.36 -5.03
CA SER A 779 -30.34 -16.79 -4.93
C SER A 779 -29.36 -17.11 -3.80
N TRP A 780 -28.38 -16.24 -3.52
CA TRP A 780 -27.47 -16.38 -2.37
C TRP A 780 -28.23 -16.25 -1.05
N VAL A 781 -29.08 -15.24 -0.91
CA VAL A 781 -29.95 -15.04 0.26
C VAL A 781 -30.90 -16.22 0.45
N SER A 782 -31.50 -16.75 -0.63
CA SER A 782 -32.36 -17.94 -0.57
C SER A 782 -31.62 -19.22 -0.13
N ILE A 783 -30.34 -19.36 -0.49
CA ILE A 783 -29.46 -20.43 0.02
C ILE A 783 -29.17 -20.22 1.50
N GLN A 784 -28.86 -18.98 1.92
CA GLN A 784 -28.61 -18.62 3.32
C GLN A 784 -29.83 -18.90 4.20
N ASP A 785 -31.00 -18.36 3.85
CA ASP A 785 -32.27 -18.58 4.55
C ASP A 785 -32.54 -20.07 4.74
N LYS A 786 -32.36 -20.86 3.68
CA LYS A 786 -32.58 -22.30 3.68
C LYS A 786 -31.61 -23.04 4.62
N ILE A 787 -30.36 -22.61 4.71
CA ILE A 787 -29.38 -23.17 5.65
C ILE A 787 -29.75 -22.74 7.08
N GLN A 788 -30.01 -21.46 7.31
CA GLN A 788 -30.28 -20.92 8.66
C GLN A 788 -31.60 -21.42 9.26
N ILE A 789 -32.61 -21.69 8.44
CA ILE A 789 -33.84 -22.42 8.85
C ILE A 789 -33.50 -23.83 9.38
N ALA A 790 -32.49 -24.50 8.80
CA ALA A 790 -32.04 -25.82 9.26
C ALA A 790 -31.13 -25.73 10.49
N VAL A 791 -30.20 -24.76 10.55
CA VAL A 791 -29.33 -24.49 11.71
C VAL A 791 -30.15 -24.27 12.99
N ASN A 792 -31.25 -23.53 12.89
CA ASN A 792 -32.21 -23.31 13.99
C ASN A 792 -33.14 -24.53 14.25
N GLY A 793 -33.01 -25.59 13.46
CA GLY A 793 -33.75 -26.84 13.58
C GLY A 793 -33.12 -27.87 14.53
N LYS A 794 -33.88 -28.89 14.94
CA LYS A 794 -33.36 -29.95 15.81
C LYS A 794 -32.58 -31.00 15.01
N GLY A 795 -31.32 -31.19 15.38
CA GLY A 795 -30.46 -32.23 14.83
C GLY A 795 -29.76 -31.83 13.52
N PHE A 796 -29.54 -30.53 13.29
CA PHE A 796 -28.64 -30.05 12.26
C PHE A 796 -27.19 -30.41 12.59
N ASP A 797 -26.45 -30.77 11.54
CA ASP A 797 -25.03 -31.13 11.55
C ASP A 797 -24.56 -31.09 10.08
N ALA A 798 -23.38 -30.51 9.85
CA ALA A 798 -22.77 -30.32 8.53
C ALA A 798 -21.26 -30.62 8.61
N ARG A 799 -20.74 -31.40 7.66
CA ARG A 799 -19.47 -32.12 7.81
C ARG A 799 -18.57 -32.03 6.58
N GLY A 800 -17.27 -32.26 6.78
CA GLY A 800 -16.27 -32.22 5.70
C GLY A 800 -16.31 -30.86 4.99
N SER A 801 -16.31 -30.87 3.66
CA SER A 801 -16.38 -29.67 2.82
C SER A 801 -17.67 -28.83 2.93
N LEU A 802 -18.53 -29.07 3.93
CA LEU A 802 -19.69 -28.22 4.28
C LEU A 802 -19.72 -27.84 5.76
N SER A 803 -18.65 -28.04 6.53
CA SER A 803 -18.60 -27.65 7.96
C SER A 803 -18.79 -26.14 8.18
N PHE A 804 -18.39 -25.32 7.21
CA PHE A 804 -18.49 -23.86 7.25
C PHE A 804 -19.94 -23.32 7.16
N ILE A 805 -20.86 -24.04 6.49
CA ILE A 805 -22.15 -23.46 6.07
C ILE A 805 -23.02 -22.97 7.23
N LYS A 806 -22.81 -23.47 8.45
CA LYS A 806 -23.55 -23.09 9.65
C LYS A 806 -23.39 -21.58 9.96
N ASP A 807 -22.20 -21.02 9.67
CA ASP A 807 -21.82 -19.63 9.94
C ASP A 807 -21.89 -18.76 8.67
N TRP A 808 -22.09 -19.38 7.49
CA TRP A 808 -21.99 -18.69 6.20
C TRP A 808 -23.12 -17.67 5.96
N SER A 809 -22.74 -16.55 5.34
CA SER A 809 -23.61 -15.47 4.89
C SER A 809 -23.11 -14.87 3.57
N PRO A 810 -23.99 -14.24 2.75
CA PRO A 810 -23.59 -13.50 1.55
C PRO A 810 -22.63 -12.34 1.87
N VAL A 811 -21.48 -12.29 1.19
CA VAL A 811 -20.37 -11.36 1.48
C VAL A 811 -20.56 -9.90 1.02
N LEU A 812 -21.77 -9.47 0.64
CA LEU A 812 -22.01 -8.07 0.23
C LEU A 812 -22.30 -7.21 1.47
N THR A 813 -21.32 -6.43 1.89
CA THR A 813 -21.39 -5.51 3.04
C THR A 813 -22.38 -4.36 2.83
N ASN A 814 -22.59 -3.91 1.58
CA ASN A 814 -23.61 -2.93 1.24
C ASN A 814 -24.27 -3.28 -0.12
N PRO A 815 -25.25 -4.21 -0.13
CA PRO A 815 -25.87 -4.68 -1.37
C PRO A 815 -26.53 -3.56 -2.21
N THR A 816 -26.97 -2.47 -1.57
CA THR A 816 -27.60 -1.32 -2.25
C THR A 816 -26.63 -0.59 -3.16
N LEU A 817 -25.36 -0.49 -2.78
CA LEU A 817 -24.31 0.14 -3.61
C LEU A 817 -23.60 -0.89 -4.50
N GLN A 818 -23.41 -2.12 -4.01
CA GLN A 818 -22.57 -3.12 -4.66
C GLN A 818 -23.27 -3.85 -5.82
N ILE A 819 -24.57 -4.17 -5.72
CA ILE A 819 -25.23 -5.07 -6.69
C ILE A 819 -25.09 -4.57 -8.13
N ALA A 820 -24.72 -5.51 -9.02
CA ALA A 820 -24.46 -5.34 -10.45
C ALA A 820 -23.29 -4.40 -10.85
N GLN A 821 -22.59 -3.76 -9.91
CA GLN A 821 -21.39 -2.97 -10.20
C GLN A 821 -20.16 -3.86 -10.42
N GLU A 822 -19.09 -3.28 -10.97
CA GLU A 822 -17.74 -3.84 -10.93
C GLU A 822 -17.23 -3.98 -9.48
N SER A 823 -16.34 -4.94 -9.22
CA SER A 823 -15.72 -5.15 -7.91
C SER A 823 -14.32 -4.53 -7.86
N MET A 824 -13.72 -4.48 -6.67
CA MET A 824 -12.34 -4.01 -6.51
C MET A 824 -11.37 -4.84 -7.36
N THR A 825 -11.57 -6.16 -7.45
CA THR A 825 -10.79 -7.03 -8.35
C THR A 825 -11.06 -6.74 -9.83
N GLY A 826 -12.29 -6.38 -10.23
CA GLY A 826 -12.55 -5.99 -11.64
C GLY A 826 -11.91 -4.66 -12.03
N TRP A 827 -11.94 -3.70 -11.11
CA TRP A 827 -11.23 -2.43 -11.26
C TRP A 827 -9.72 -2.69 -11.38
N LYS A 828 -9.15 -3.56 -10.52
CA LYS A 828 -7.73 -3.98 -10.61
C LYS A 828 -7.43 -4.69 -11.95
N GLU A 829 -8.18 -5.73 -12.31
CA GLU A 829 -8.05 -6.48 -13.59
C GLU A 829 -8.01 -5.56 -14.83
N ALA A 830 -8.70 -4.42 -14.77
CA ALA A 830 -8.75 -3.42 -15.82
C ALA A 830 -7.59 -2.41 -15.77
N THR A 831 -7.26 -1.88 -14.59
CA THR A 831 -6.08 -1.02 -14.38
C THR A 831 -4.78 -1.76 -14.73
N ASP A 832 -4.64 -3.00 -14.27
CA ASP A 832 -3.54 -3.90 -14.61
C ASP A 832 -3.44 -4.10 -16.13
N LEU A 833 -4.57 -4.26 -16.82
CA LEU A 833 -4.58 -4.32 -18.29
C LEU A 833 -4.10 -3.01 -18.93
N GLY A 834 -4.42 -1.85 -18.34
CA GLY A 834 -3.88 -0.56 -18.75
C GLY A 834 -2.35 -0.56 -18.74
N TYR A 835 -1.77 -0.89 -17.58
CA TYR A 835 -0.33 -1.02 -17.41
C TYR A 835 0.29 -2.07 -18.35
N GLN A 836 -0.27 -3.28 -18.39
CA GLN A 836 0.15 -4.39 -19.26
C GLN A 836 0.22 -3.96 -20.73
N LEU A 837 -0.76 -3.20 -21.25
CA LEU A 837 -0.76 -2.78 -22.66
C LEU A 837 0.10 -1.55 -22.92
N ARG A 838 0.31 -0.67 -21.93
CA ARG A 838 1.27 0.45 -22.03
C ARG A 838 2.70 -0.10 -22.13
N GLY A 839 3.06 -1.06 -21.27
CA GLY A 839 4.36 -1.74 -21.29
C GLY A 839 4.56 -2.69 -22.48
N ARG A 840 3.50 -3.36 -22.97
CA ARG A 840 3.57 -4.24 -24.16
C ARG A 840 3.70 -3.46 -25.47
N TYR A 841 3.16 -2.24 -25.54
CA TYR A 841 3.16 -1.40 -26.74
C TYR A 841 3.57 0.06 -26.42
N PRO A 842 4.82 0.32 -25.98
CA PRO A 842 5.25 1.66 -25.58
C PRO A 842 5.11 2.67 -26.74
N ASP A 843 5.43 2.25 -27.97
CA ASP A 843 5.34 3.07 -29.19
C ASP A 843 3.90 3.39 -29.65
N PHE A 844 2.85 2.89 -28.98
CA PHE A 844 1.46 3.07 -29.43
C PHE A 844 0.77 4.33 -28.88
N TYR A 845 1.37 4.98 -27.89
CA TYR A 845 0.90 6.24 -27.31
C TYR A 845 2.07 7.15 -26.93
N GLU A 846 1.93 8.44 -27.23
CA GLU A 846 2.87 9.53 -26.93
C GLU A 846 2.18 10.47 -25.93
N ASP A 847 2.78 10.66 -24.77
CA ASP A 847 2.15 11.34 -23.64
C ASP A 847 1.85 12.81 -23.94
N GLY A 848 0.78 13.34 -23.35
CA GLY A 848 0.25 14.68 -23.68
C GLY A 848 -0.79 14.71 -24.80
N ASN A 849 -1.02 13.59 -25.50
CA ASN A 849 -2.03 13.49 -26.57
C ASN A 849 -3.38 12.93 -26.05
N PRO A 850 -4.54 13.36 -26.57
CA PRO A 850 -5.83 12.77 -26.22
C PRO A 850 -5.92 11.28 -26.58
N PHE A 851 -6.43 10.46 -25.66
CA PHE A 851 -6.55 9.01 -25.84
C PHE A 851 -7.99 8.55 -25.59
N TYR A 852 -8.53 7.78 -26.54
CA TYR A 852 -9.93 7.38 -26.58
C TYR A 852 -10.10 5.86 -26.51
N VAL A 853 -11.02 5.41 -25.66
CA VAL A 853 -11.48 4.00 -25.58
C VAL A 853 -12.99 3.95 -25.73
N TRP A 854 -13.56 2.84 -26.16
CA TRP A 854 -15.01 2.71 -26.40
C TRP A 854 -15.66 1.69 -25.47
N ALA A 855 -16.85 1.96 -24.93
CA ALA A 855 -17.49 1.08 -23.94
C ALA A 855 -19.00 0.91 -24.19
N ASN A 856 -19.54 -0.31 -24.05
CA ASN A 856 -20.96 -0.57 -24.23
C ASN A 856 -21.82 0.03 -23.11
N GLN A 857 -22.86 0.79 -23.46
CA GLN A 857 -23.79 1.37 -22.50
C GLN A 857 -25.10 0.59 -22.43
N TYR A 858 -25.06 -0.58 -21.78
CA TYR A 858 -26.24 -1.43 -21.55
C TYR A 858 -27.14 -0.94 -20.39
N LYS A 859 -26.80 0.18 -19.74
CA LYS A 859 -27.40 0.72 -18.50
C LYS A 859 -27.59 2.24 -18.54
N ASN A 860 -28.62 2.71 -17.84
CA ASN A 860 -28.92 4.12 -17.63
C ASN A 860 -29.48 4.30 -16.20
N PRO A 861 -28.91 5.15 -15.33
CA PRO A 861 -27.78 6.07 -15.58
C PRO A 861 -26.47 5.37 -15.95
N ILE A 862 -25.61 6.12 -16.66
CA ILE A 862 -24.39 5.61 -17.29
C ILE A 862 -23.40 4.97 -16.31
N ASN A 863 -23.35 5.48 -15.08
CA ASN A 863 -22.50 4.98 -14.00
C ASN A 863 -22.95 3.61 -13.44
N GLU A 864 -24.14 3.10 -13.78
CA GLU A 864 -24.51 1.69 -13.50
C GLU A 864 -24.00 0.70 -14.57
N SER A 865 -23.35 1.18 -15.65
CA SER A 865 -22.72 0.30 -16.63
C SER A 865 -21.34 -0.13 -16.15
N ARG A 866 -21.23 -1.33 -15.57
CA ARG A 866 -19.93 -1.93 -15.21
C ARG A 866 -18.94 -2.00 -16.38
N VAL A 867 -19.43 -2.08 -17.62
CA VAL A 867 -18.58 -2.00 -18.82
C VAL A 867 -17.90 -0.64 -18.98
N VAL A 868 -18.57 0.45 -18.59
CA VAL A 868 -18.00 1.80 -18.57
C VAL A 868 -17.06 1.95 -17.37
N GLN A 869 -17.33 1.29 -16.24
CA GLN A 869 -16.43 1.23 -15.08
C GLN A 869 -15.09 0.56 -15.47
N THR A 870 -15.13 -0.60 -16.15
CA THR A 870 -13.93 -1.30 -16.64
C THR A 870 -13.12 -0.43 -17.60
N ALA A 871 -13.80 0.29 -18.50
CA ALA A 871 -13.16 1.18 -19.45
C ALA A 871 -12.51 2.40 -18.77
N ARG A 872 -13.10 2.91 -17.69
CA ARG A 872 -12.54 3.97 -16.84
C ARG A 872 -11.27 3.49 -16.13
N ALA A 873 -11.36 2.37 -15.41
CA ALA A 873 -10.24 1.71 -14.75
C ALA A 873 -9.06 1.43 -15.69
N PHE A 874 -9.33 0.90 -16.90
CA PHE A 874 -8.29 0.69 -17.91
C PHE A 874 -7.59 1.99 -18.32
N VAL A 875 -8.32 3.10 -18.49
CA VAL A 875 -7.68 4.37 -18.87
C VAL A 875 -6.85 4.94 -17.73
N ASN A 876 -7.29 4.76 -16.47
CA ASN A 876 -6.47 5.07 -15.29
C ASN A 876 -5.16 4.25 -15.30
N GLY A 877 -5.20 2.96 -15.58
CA GLY A 877 -3.99 2.14 -15.69
C GLY A 877 -3.11 2.41 -16.92
N TYR A 878 -3.69 2.90 -18.03
CA TYR A 878 -2.96 3.13 -19.28
C TYR A 878 -2.31 4.53 -19.34
N LEU A 879 -2.86 5.51 -18.61
CA LEU A 879 -2.42 6.92 -18.61
C LEU A 879 -1.95 7.44 -17.24
N TYR A 880 -2.00 6.60 -16.20
CA TYR A 880 -1.66 6.91 -14.81
C TYR A 880 -2.22 8.27 -14.34
N GLU A 881 -1.43 9.17 -13.76
CA GLU A 881 -1.85 10.51 -13.30
C GLU A 881 -2.57 11.34 -14.38
N PHE A 882 -2.19 11.18 -15.65
CA PHE A 882 -2.74 11.97 -16.73
C PHE A 882 -4.07 11.45 -17.29
N ALA A 883 -4.65 10.41 -16.70
CA ALA A 883 -5.92 9.82 -17.14
C ALA A 883 -7.05 10.85 -17.19
N ASP A 884 -7.25 11.63 -16.12
CA ASP A 884 -8.30 12.67 -16.09
C ASP A 884 -8.01 13.83 -17.05
N THR A 885 -6.75 14.06 -17.43
CA THR A 885 -6.39 15.11 -18.39
C THR A 885 -6.63 14.65 -19.83
N TYR A 886 -5.95 13.59 -20.28
CA TYR A 886 -5.92 13.18 -21.70
C TYR A 886 -6.86 12.01 -22.05
N GLY A 887 -7.30 11.24 -21.06
CA GLY A 887 -8.20 10.11 -21.25
C GLY A 887 -9.64 10.51 -21.56
N THR A 888 -10.34 9.67 -22.32
CA THR A 888 -11.80 9.77 -22.54
C THR A 888 -12.39 8.40 -22.86
N VAL A 889 -13.42 8.01 -22.09
CA VAL A 889 -14.25 6.84 -22.37
C VAL A 889 -15.44 7.26 -23.24
N VAL A 890 -15.49 6.76 -24.46
CA VAL A 890 -16.58 6.94 -25.43
C VAL A 890 -17.63 5.87 -25.19
N SER A 891 -18.62 6.20 -24.39
CA SER A 891 -19.79 5.36 -24.10
C SER A 891 -20.68 5.23 -25.34
N VAL A 892 -20.99 4.00 -25.74
CA VAL A 892 -21.76 3.66 -26.94
C VAL A 892 -23.12 3.10 -26.53
N ASN A 893 -24.18 3.88 -26.67
CA ASN A 893 -25.54 3.44 -26.33
C ASN A 893 -26.19 2.70 -27.51
N SER A 894 -26.22 1.37 -27.44
CA SER A 894 -26.82 0.49 -28.46
C SER A 894 -28.28 0.81 -28.79
N THR A 895 -29.04 1.38 -27.85
CA THR A 895 -30.47 1.69 -28.01
C THR A 895 -30.77 3.19 -28.12
N GLY A 896 -29.76 4.06 -28.07
CA GLY A 896 -29.92 5.51 -27.97
C GLY A 896 -30.45 6.18 -29.24
N SER A 897 -30.21 5.60 -30.42
CA SER A 897 -30.68 6.11 -31.71
C SER A 897 -30.95 4.98 -32.70
N VAL A 898 -31.79 5.24 -33.71
CA VAL A 898 -31.94 4.36 -34.88
C VAL A 898 -30.64 4.20 -35.68
N ASN A 899 -29.69 5.13 -35.53
CA ASN A 899 -28.35 5.07 -36.14
C ASN A 899 -27.40 4.10 -35.42
N ALA A 900 -27.72 3.67 -34.19
CA ALA A 900 -26.96 2.68 -33.42
C ALA A 900 -27.28 1.22 -33.82
N ILE A 901 -28.37 1.01 -34.56
CA ILE A 901 -28.84 -0.31 -35.00
C ILE A 901 -27.77 -1.00 -35.85
N GLY A 902 -27.23 -2.11 -35.35
CA GLY A 902 -26.09 -2.81 -35.96
C GLY A 902 -24.81 -1.96 -36.07
N ASN A 903 -24.65 -0.93 -35.23
CA ASN A 903 -23.53 0.00 -35.20
C ASN A 903 -23.13 0.34 -33.75
N SER A 904 -22.99 -0.69 -32.92
CA SER A 904 -22.79 -0.58 -31.47
C SER A 904 -21.90 -1.70 -30.94
N LEU A 905 -21.54 -1.62 -29.66
CA LEU A 905 -20.87 -2.71 -28.92
C LEU A 905 -21.87 -3.73 -28.34
N GLY A 906 -23.18 -3.55 -28.60
CA GLY A 906 -24.29 -4.43 -28.24
C GLY A 906 -25.27 -4.61 -29.41
N PRO A 907 -24.88 -5.25 -30.52
CA PRO A 907 -25.74 -5.37 -31.72
C PRO A 907 -26.99 -6.23 -31.45
N SER A 908 -26.86 -7.24 -30.58
CA SER A 908 -27.94 -8.02 -29.95
C SER A 908 -29.16 -7.17 -29.55
N ASP A 909 -28.91 -6.03 -28.92
CA ASP A 909 -29.90 -5.21 -28.23
C ASP A 909 -30.88 -4.55 -29.22
N THR A 910 -30.48 -4.49 -30.49
CA THR A 910 -31.23 -3.89 -31.61
C THR A 910 -31.74 -4.93 -32.62
N CYS A 911 -31.68 -6.22 -32.27
CA CYS A 911 -32.04 -7.34 -33.14
C CYS A 911 -33.32 -8.07 -32.65
N PRO A 912 -34.53 -7.67 -33.09
CA PRO A 912 -35.77 -8.34 -32.72
C PRO A 912 -35.78 -9.86 -32.90
N GLU A 913 -35.17 -10.39 -33.97
CA GLU A 913 -35.12 -11.83 -34.24
C GLU A 913 -34.22 -12.58 -33.24
N PHE A 914 -33.20 -11.92 -32.66
CA PHE A 914 -32.39 -12.51 -31.58
C PHE A 914 -33.24 -12.71 -30.33
N SER A 915 -33.90 -11.64 -29.88
CA SER A 915 -34.82 -11.68 -28.73
C SER A 915 -36.06 -12.58 -28.93
N ALA A 916 -36.39 -12.93 -30.17
CA ALA A 916 -37.45 -13.88 -30.51
C ALA A 916 -36.96 -15.34 -30.65
N THR A 917 -35.66 -15.56 -30.82
CA THR A 917 -35.07 -16.89 -30.96
C THR A 917 -34.84 -17.51 -29.58
N SER A 918 -35.59 -18.56 -29.24
CA SER A 918 -35.31 -19.36 -28.04
C SER A 918 -34.09 -20.27 -28.29
N SER A 919 -32.90 -19.74 -28.05
CA SER A 919 -31.66 -20.52 -28.07
C SER A 919 -31.46 -21.26 -26.73
N GLY A 920 -30.91 -22.47 -26.81
CA GLY A 920 -30.88 -23.42 -25.69
C GLY A 920 -31.76 -24.66 -25.94
N GLY A 921 -31.17 -25.67 -26.58
CA GLY A 921 -31.69 -27.03 -26.52
C GLY A 921 -31.49 -27.64 -25.12
N ASN A 922 -31.94 -28.88 -24.92
CA ASN A 922 -31.78 -29.58 -23.64
C ASN A 922 -30.30 -29.89 -23.27
N ASN A 923 -29.33 -29.55 -24.13
CA ASN A 923 -27.95 -30.06 -24.09
C ASN A 923 -27.26 -29.89 -22.71
N VAL A 924 -27.47 -28.77 -22.02
CA VAL A 924 -26.97 -28.56 -20.65
C VAL A 924 -27.66 -29.49 -19.64
N THR A 925 -28.99 -29.60 -19.70
CA THR A 925 -29.80 -30.48 -18.82
C THR A 925 -29.47 -31.97 -19.03
N ASP A 926 -29.32 -32.38 -20.30
CA ASP A 926 -29.02 -33.76 -20.67
C ASP A 926 -27.57 -34.13 -20.27
N PHE A 927 -26.63 -33.19 -20.36
CA PHE A 927 -25.27 -33.36 -19.86
C PHE A 927 -25.22 -33.39 -18.32
N ASP A 928 -25.91 -32.47 -17.64
CA ASP A 928 -25.99 -32.44 -16.18
C ASP A 928 -26.55 -33.75 -15.60
N ALA A 929 -27.51 -34.38 -16.27
CA ALA A 929 -28.05 -35.67 -15.88
C ALA A 929 -26.99 -36.80 -15.81
N THR A 930 -25.83 -36.65 -16.48
CA THR A 930 -24.73 -37.63 -16.43
C THR A 930 -23.92 -37.58 -15.12
N TRP A 931 -23.82 -36.41 -14.49
CA TRP A 931 -22.89 -36.14 -13.37
C TRP A 931 -23.59 -35.56 -12.13
N ALA A 932 -24.43 -34.53 -12.28
CA ALA A 932 -25.00 -33.76 -11.19
C ALA A 932 -25.81 -34.60 -10.17
N PRO A 933 -26.59 -35.64 -10.54
CA PRO A 933 -27.27 -36.50 -9.58
C PRO A 933 -26.34 -37.29 -8.64
N LYS A 934 -25.08 -37.51 -9.03
CA LYS A 934 -24.06 -38.15 -8.18
C LYS A 934 -23.46 -37.15 -7.21
N ALA A 935 -23.06 -35.97 -7.70
CA ALA A 935 -22.56 -34.86 -6.90
C ALA A 935 -23.59 -34.43 -5.85
N LEU A 936 -24.86 -34.26 -6.25
CA LEU A 936 -25.95 -33.87 -5.36
C LEU A 936 -26.18 -34.88 -4.22
N LYS A 937 -26.00 -36.18 -4.51
CA LYS A 937 -26.08 -37.24 -3.50
C LYS A 937 -24.86 -37.25 -2.56
N ARG A 938 -23.66 -36.94 -3.07
CA ARG A 938 -22.43 -36.78 -2.26
C ARG A 938 -22.58 -35.59 -1.30
N ILE A 939 -22.97 -34.44 -1.83
CA ILE A 939 -23.13 -33.17 -1.11
C ILE A 939 -24.24 -33.26 -0.06
N ASN A 940 -25.42 -33.81 -0.39
CA ASN A 940 -26.49 -34.02 0.61
C ASN A 940 -26.16 -35.07 1.67
N ALA A 941 -25.16 -35.94 1.48
CA ALA A 941 -24.73 -36.89 2.51
C ALA A 941 -23.82 -36.25 3.59
N LEU A 942 -23.39 -35.00 3.39
CA LEU A 942 -22.58 -34.24 4.34
C LEU A 942 -23.42 -33.38 5.31
N VAL A 943 -24.74 -33.27 5.11
CA VAL A 943 -25.66 -32.46 5.93
C VAL A 943 -26.80 -33.28 6.52
N SER A 944 -27.37 -32.81 7.63
CA SER A 944 -28.57 -33.40 8.24
C SER A 944 -29.43 -32.35 8.97
N GLY A 945 -30.46 -32.78 9.69
CA GLY A 945 -31.35 -31.86 10.42
C GLY A 945 -32.30 -31.06 9.55
N ASN A 946 -32.98 -31.72 8.61
CA ASN A 946 -33.97 -31.12 7.71
C ASN A 946 -33.40 -30.13 6.66
N LEU A 947 -32.08 -29.99 6.53
CA LEU A 947 -31.47 -29.42 5.34
C LEU A 947 -31.45 -30.46 4.20
N THR A 948 -31.78 -30.03 2.97
CA THR A 948 -31.58 -30.83 1.74
C THR A 948 -31.46 -29.87 0.55
N PHE A 949 -30.30 -29.85 -0.09
CA PHE A 949 -30.04 -29.06 -1.29
C PHE A 949 -30.69 -29.69 -2.52
N THR A 950 -31.20 -28.85 -3.43
CA THR A 950 -31.68 -29.27 -4.76
C THR A 950 -30.52 -29.27 -5.78
N GLN A 951 -30.74 -29.83 -6.96
CA GLN A 951 -29.77 -29.72 -8.06
C GLN A 951 -29.52 -28.26 -8.46
N THR A 952 -30.55 -27.40 -8.40
CA THR A 952 -30.43 -25.97 -8.70
C THR A 952 -29.56 -25.25 -7.68
N ASP A 953 -29.75 -25.52 -6.37
CA ASP A 953 -28.91 -24.94 -5.31
C ASP A 953 -27.44 -25.35 -5.53
N MET A 954 -27.22 -26.64 -5.77
CA MET A 954 -25.90 -27.22 -5.96
C MET A 954 -25.17 -26.62 -7.18
N LEU A 955 -25.85 -26.48 -8.31
CA LEU A 955 -25.26 -25.88 -9.52
C LEU A 955 -24.98 -24.37 -9.36
N PHE A 956 -25.47 -23.72 -8.30
CA PHE A 956 -25.13 -22.35 -7.95
C PHE A 956 -23.89 -22.22 -7.06
N PHE A 957 -23.39 -23.32 -6.48
CA PHE A 957 -22.22 -23.28 -5.60
C PHE A 957 -20.90 -22.94 -6.33
N PRO A 958 -20.61 -23.41 -7.57
CA PRO A 958 -19.44 -22.95 -8.32
C PRO A 958 -19.53 -21.46 -8.73
N TYR A 959 -20.75 -20.93 -8.91
CA TYR A 959 -20.98 -19.50 -9.12
C TYR A 959 -20.67 -18.71 -7.84
N LEU A 960 -21.13 -19.18 -6.67
CA LEU A 960 -20.73 -18.63 -5.36
C LEU A 960 -19.20 -18.62 -5.20
N CYS A 961 -18.55 -19.77 -5.40
CA CYS A 961 -17.09 -19.93 -5.37
C CYS A 961 -16.36 -18.86 -6.21
N GLY A 962 -16.75 -18.70 -7.48
CA GLY A 962 -16.14 -17.72 -8.39
C GLY A 962 -16.30 -16.27 -7.90
N TYR A 963 -17.51 -15.86 -7.51
CA TYR A 963 -17.78 -14.47 -7.12
C TYR A 963 -17.27 -14.12 -5.73
N GLU A 964 -17.55 -14.95 -4.73
CA GLU A 964 -17.15 -14.69 -3.34
C GLU A 964 -15.62 -14.56 -3.23
N SER A 965 -14.87 -15.32 -4.04
CA SER A 965 -13.40 -15.24 -4.03
C SER A 965 -12.84 -13.92 -4.57
N GLN A 966 -13.41 -13.36 -5.65
CA GLN A 966 -12.98 -12.05 -6.17
C GLN A 966 -13.62 -10.86 -5.43
N ILE A 967 -14.71 -11.06 -4.67
CA ILE A 967 -15.25 -10.01 -3.79
C ILE A 967 -14.42 -9.87 -2.51
N THR A 968 -13.87 -10.98 -1.98
CA THR A 968 -13.14 -11.01 -0.69
C THR A 968 -11.62 -11.07 -0.80
N GLY A 969 -11.08 -11.34 -1.99
CA GLY A 969 -9.64 -11.59 -2.19
C GLY A 969 -9.14 -12.91 -1.58
N ARG A 970 -10.03 -13.77 -1.06
CA ARG A 970 -9.71 -15.02 -0.36
C ARG A 970 -10.49 -16.18 -1.01
N LEU A 971 -9.91 -17.38 -1.09
CA LEU A 971 -10.61 -18.51 -1.73
C LEU A 971 -11.87 -18.90 -0.93
N SER A 972 -13.03 -18.83 -1.57
CA SER A 972 -14.32 -19.22 -1.01
C SER A 972 -14.37 -20.71 -0.61
N ASP A 973 -14.94 -21.01 0.56
CA ASP A 973 -15.18 -22.38 1.01
C ASP A 973 -16.08 -23.18 0.05
N TRP A 974 -16.96 -22.53 -0.72
CA TRP A 974 -17.77 -23.19 -1.76
C TRP A 974 -16.89 -23.85 -2.84
N CYS A 975 -15.65 -23.37 -3.03
CA CYS A 975 -14.67 -23.99 -3.94
C CYS A 975 -14.13 -25.34 -3.44
N GLY A 976 -14.28 -25.66 -2.14
CA GLY A 976 -13.96 -26.97 -1.56
C GLY A 976 -15.10 -27.99 -1.67
N VAL A 977 -16.32 -27.57 -2.06
CA VAL A 977 -17.51 -28.44 -2.04
C VAL A 977 -17.48 -29.52 -3.13
N PHE A 978 -16.76 -29.27 -4.23
CA PHE A 978 -16.73 -30.12 -5.44
C PHE A 978 -15.37 -30.77 -5.62
N THR A 979 -15.33 -31.97 -6.19
CA THR A 979 -14.09 -32.53 -6.72
C THR A 979 -13.74 -31.87 -8.05
N GLU A 980 -12.46 -31.92 -8.43
CA GLU A 980 -12.01 -31.40 -9.73
C GLU A 980 -12.78 -31.99 -10.91
N ASP A 981 -13.11 -33.29 -10.89
CA ASP A 981 -13.94 -33.92 -11.92
C ASP A 981 -15.34 -33.27 -12.01
N GLU A 982 -15.98 -32.99 -10.87
CA GLU A 982 -17.31 -32.36 -10.84
C GLU A 982 -17.24 -30.90 -11.30
N LEU A 983 -16.17 -30.17 -10.97
CA LEU A 983 -15.90 -28.82 -11.48
C LEU A 983 -15.63 -28.81 -13.00
N ARG A 984 -14.85 -29.77 -13.51
CA ARG A 984 -14.62 -29.94 -14.96
C ARG A 984 -15.92 -30.21 -15.72
N ASN A 985 -16.85 -30.98 -15.14
CA ASN A 985 -18.18 -31.16 -15.71
C ASN A 985 -19.02 -29.85 -15.64
N TYR A 986 -19.00 -29.13 -14.51
CA TYR A 986 -19.68 -27.82 -14.42
C TYR A 986 -19.16 -26.81 -15.46
N ALA A 987 -17.83 -26.71 -15.63
CA ALA A 987 -17.20 -25.86 -16.64
C ALA A 987 -17.70 -26.19 -18.05
N TYR A 988 -17.73 -27.48 -18.41
CA TYR A 988 -18.26 -27.92 -19.71
C TYR A 988 -19.77 -27.69 -19.85
N SER A 989 -20.51 -27.64 -18.75
CA SER A 989 -21.92 -27.24 -18.74
C SER A 989 -22.09 -25.75 -19.05
N GLN A 990 -21.12 -24.90 -18.68
CA GLN A 990 -21.04 -23.51 -19.14
C GLN A 990 -20.63 -23.43 -20.62
N ASP A 991 -19.70 -24.27 -21.09
CA ASP A 991 -19.31 -24.35 -22.50
C ASP A 991 -20.51 -24.68 -23.41
N LEU A 992 -21.27 -25.72 -23.04
CA LEU A 992 -22.53 -26.08 -23.71
C LEU A 992 -23.56 -24.93 -23.67
N SER A 993 -23.68 -24.25 -22.53
CA SER A 993 -24.60 -23.11 -22.36
C SER A 993 -24.29 -21.99 -23.34
N TYR A 994 -23.05 -21.47 -23.35
CA TYR A 994 -22.67 -20.40 -24.28
C TYR A 994 -22.70 -20.87 -25.74
N TYR A 995 -22.18 -22.07 -26.06
CA TYR A 995 -22.10 -22.58 -27.43
C TYR A 995 -23.46 -22.68 -28.13
N TYR A 996 -24.51 -23.10 -27.41
CA TYR A 996 -25.86 -23.28 -27.95
C TYR A 996 -26.84 -22.12 -27.69
N SER A 997 -26.49 -21.14 -26.84
CA SER A 997 -27.32 -19.93 -26.60
C SER A 997 -26.92 -18.73 -27.47
N VAL A 998 -25.62 -18.43 -27.55
CA VAL A 998 -25.07 -17.26 -28.26
C VAL A 998 -23.85 -17.58 -29.14
N GLY A 999 -23.28 -18.78 -28.97
CA GLY A 999 -22.07 -19.25 -29.60
C GLY A 999 -22.26 -19.89 -31.00
N PRO A 1000 -21.27 -20.65 -31.50
CA PRO A 1000 -21.26 -21.18 -32.87
C PRO A 1000 -22.37 -22.21 -33.17
N GLY A 1001 -22.96 -22.83 -32.14
CA GLY A 1001 -24.08 -23.75 -32.24
C GLY A 1001 -25.44 -23.10 -32.03
N ALA A 1002 -25.52 -21.79 -31.79
CA ALA A 1002 -26.77 -21.08 -31.56
C ALA A 1002 -27.60 -20.92 -32.83
N ASP A 1003 -28.91 -21.10 -32.71
CA ASP A 1003 -29.89 -20.87 -33.78
C ASP A 1003 -30.07 -19.37 -34.10
N GLY A 1004 -30.73 -19.09 -35.23
CA GLY A 1004 -31.17 -17.73 -35.56
C GLY A 1004 -30.02 -16.78 -35.99
N PRO A 1005 -29.99 -15.53 -35.49
CA PRO A 1005 -29.03 -14.51 -35.94
C PRO A 1005 -27.72 -14.48 -35.14
N ALA A 1006 -27.64 -15.06 -33.92
CA ALA A 1006 -26.54 -14.84 -32.98
C ALA A 1006 -25.12 -15.01 -33.58
N PRO A 1007 -24.80 -16.09 -34.34
CA PRO A 1007 -23.47 -16.28 -34.92
C PRO A 1007 -23.09 -15.30 -36.05
N LYS A 1008 -23.94 -14.30 -36.34
CA LYS A 1008 -23.81 -13.35 -37.45
C LYS A 1008 -23.83 -11.88 -37.00
N LEU A 1009 -24.33 -11.60 -35.78
CA LEU A 1009 -24.61 -10.23 -35.30
C LEU A 1009 -23.42 -9.29 -35.42
N PHE A 1010 -22.22 -9.79 -35.11
CA PHE A 1010 -20.96 -9.06 -35.12
C PHE A 1010 -20.23 -9.01 -36.48
N LEU A 1011 -20.79 -9.59 -37.56
CA LEU A 1011 -20.13 -9.53 -38.87
C LEU A 1011 -19.87 -8.09 -39.37
N PRO A 1012 -20.79 -7.11 -39.22
CA PRO A 1012 -20.51 -5.73 -39.58
C PRO A 1012 -19.45 -5.07 -38.69
N PHE A 1013 -19.43 -5.38 -37.39
CA PHE A 1013 -18.40 -4.89 -36.46
C PHE A 1013 -17.01 -5.39 -36.87
N LEU A 1014 -16.87 -6.70 -37.14
CA LEU A 1014 -15.63 -7.31 -37.60
C LEU A 1014 -15.19 -6.78 -38.97
N GLU A 1015 -16.13 -6.57 -39.89
CA GLU A 1015 -15.83 -6.00 -41.21
C GLU A 1015 -15.34 -4.55 -41.11
N SER A 1016 -15.96 -3.75 -40.23
CA SER A 1016 -15.51 -2.37 -39.94
C SER A 1016 -14.13 -2.35 -39.27
N LEU A 1017 -13.93 -3.13 -38.21
CA LEU A 1017 -12.66 -3.21 -37.47
C LEU A 1017 -11.50 -3.70 -38.34
N LEU A 1018 -11.71 -4.76 -39.14
CA LEU A 1018 -10.69 -5.24 -40.08
C LEU A 1018 -10.45 -4.24 -41.23
N THR A 1019 -11.46 -3.50 -41.67
CA THR A 1019 -11.28 -2.40 -42.63
C THR A 1019 -10.47 -1.25 -42.03
N LEU A 1020 -10.69 -0.91 -40.75
CA LEU A 1020 -9.92 0.08 -40.01
C LEU A 1020 -8.45 -0.35 -39.89
N LEU A 1021 -8.19 -1.55 -39.38
CA LEU A 1021 -6.84 -2.14 -39.25
C LEU A 1021 -6.13 -2.30 -40.60
N SER A 1022 -6.87 -2.57 -41.70
CA SER A 1022 -6.27 -2.72 -43.04
C SER A 1022 -5.64 -1.44 -43.61
N LYS A 1023 -5.92 -0.27 -43.01
CA LYS A 1023 -5.33 1.02 -43.39
C LYS A 1023 -4.06 1.36 -42.58
N GLY A 1024 -3.82 0.69 -41.45
CA GLY A 1024 -2.67 0.91 -40.55
C GLY A 1024 -2.83 2.07 -39.55
N PRO A 1025 -1.81 2.33 -38.72
CA PRO A 1025 -1.81 3.40 -37.71
C PRO A 1025 -1.71 4.81 -38.33
N GLY A 1026 -1.92 5.85 -37.52
CA GLY A 1026 -1.85 7.26 -37.95
C GLY A 1026 -3.06 7.73 -38.75
N GLN A 1027 -4.23 7.11 -38.54
CA GLN A 1027 -5.49 7.52 -39.15
C GLN A 1027 -6.14 8.66 -38.38
N LYS A 1028 -6.79 9.57 -39.11
CA LYS A 1028 -7.64 10.61 -38.52
C LYS A 1028 -9.12 10.23 -38.60
N GLY A 1029 -9.85 10.47 -37.51
CA GLY A 1029 -11.31 10.37 -37.44
C GLY A 1029 -11.98 11.73 -37.23
N THR A 1030 -13.31 11.76 -37.31
CA THR A 1030 -14.12 12.96 -37.04
C THR A 1030 -14.36 13.10 -35.54
N ALA A 1031 -14.02 14.25 -34.95
CA ALA A 1031 -14.28 14.56 -33.54
C ALA A 1031 -15.73 15.02 -33.31
N ALA A 1032 -16.18 15.07 -32.05
CA ALA A 1032 -17.55 15.41 -31.68
C ALA A 1032 -17.99 16.85 -32.09
N ASP A 1033 -17.03 17.78 -32.23
CA ASP A 1033 -17.23 19.14 -32.72
C ASP A 1033 -17.14 19.27 -34.25
N GLY A 1034 -16.89 18.16 -34.96
CA GLY A 1034 -16.61 18.12 -36.39
C GLY A 1034 -15.16 18.42 -36.78
N SER A 1035 -14.24 18.53 -35.81
CA SER A 1035 -12.80 18.60 -36.06
C SER A 1035 -12.19 17.21 -36.31
N SER A 1036 -10.88 17.06 -36.15
CA SER A 1036 -10.11 15.87 -36.54
C SER A 1036 -9.28 15.35 -35.37
N PHE A 1037 -9.48 14.08 -34.99
CA PHE A 1037 -8.73 13.41 -33.91
C PHE A 1037 -7.91 12.24 -34.44
N ASP A 1038 -6.87 11.82 -33.71
CA ASP A 1038 -6.09 10.63 -34.03
C ASP A 1038 -6.78 9.37 -33.52
N ILE A 1039 -7.00 8.41 -34.42
CA ILE A 1039 -7.47 7.07 -34.04
C ILE A 1039 -6.27 6.33 -33.43
N PRO A 1040 -6.33 5.89 -32.16
CA PRO A 1040 -5.18 5.31 -31.47
C PRO A 1040 -4.58 4.08 -32.17
N SER A 1041 -3.28 3.86 -31.95
CA SER A 1041 -2.59 2.63 -32.36
C SER A 1041 -3.02 1.41 -31.51
N LEU A 1042 -3.60 1.67 -30.33
CA LEU A 1042 -4.27 0.69 -29.48
C LEU A 1042 -5.78 0.98 -29.41
N ILE A 1043 -6.59 0.22 -30.15
CA ILE A 1043 -8.05 0.40 -30.20
C ILE A 1043 -8.70 -0.46 -29.11
N MET A 1044 -9.26 0.16 -28.07
CA MET A 1044 -9.86 -0.55 -26.93
C MET A 1044 -11.39 -0.51 -26.99
N ALA A 1045 -12.04 -1.66 -26.85
CA ALA A 1045 -13.50 -1.79 -26.90
C ALA A 1045 -14.03 -2.69 -25.77
N PHE A 1046 -14.81 -2.13 -24.85
CA PHE A 1046 -15.34 -2.82 -23.68
C PHE A 1046 -16.81 -3.23 -23.87
N LEU A 1047 -17.17 -4.47 -23.55
CA LEU A 1047 -18.54 -5.02 -23.69
C LEU A 1047 -18.85 -6.15 -22.67
N ASN A 1048 -19.95 -6.89 -22.86
CA ASN A 1048 -20.39 -7.95 -21.95
C ASN A 1048 -20.03 -9.36 -22.49
N ASP A 1049 -20.25 -10.39 -21.67
CA ASP A 1049 -19.96 -11.80 -21.95
C ASP A 1049 -20.61 -12.33 -23.25
N ASN A 1050 -21.92 -12.14 -23.39
CA ASN A 1050 -22.66 -12.64 -24.56
C ASN A 1050 -22.10 -12.07 -25.88
N GLN A 1051 -21.71 -10.80 -25.89
CA GLN A 1051 -21.17 -10.15 -27.08
C GLN A 1051 -19.76 -10.66 -27.45
N ILE A 1052 -18.93 -11.08 -26.48
CA ILE A 1052 -17.69 -11.85 -26.78
C ILE A 1052 -18.05 -13.18 -27.47
N ALA A 1053 -19.07 -13.90 -26.99
CA ALA A 1053 -19.49 -15.17 -27.58
C ALA A 1053 -20.07 -15.01 -29.01
N GLU A 1054 -20.92 -14.01 -29.23
CA GLU A 1054 -21.47 -13.66 -30.55
C GLU A 1054 -20.35 -13.26 -31.53
N MET A 1055 -19.41 -12.41 -31.09
CA MET A 1055 -18.28 -11.96 -31.91
C MET A 1055 -17.36 -13.11 -32.31
N THR A 1056 -16.91 -13.92 -31.35
CA THR A 1056 -15.97 -15.02 -31.61
C THR A 1056 -16.57 -16.12 -32.49
N SER A 1057 -17.90 -16.28 -32.46
CA SER A 1057 -18.65 -17.13 -33.41
C SER A 1057 -18.58 -16.60 -34.84
N ALA A 1058 -18.76 -15.29 -35.03
CA ALA A 1058 -18.64 -14.65 -36.33
C ALA A 1058 -17.20 -14.72 -36.90
N MET A 1059 -16.17 -14.59 -36.05
CA MET A 1059 -14.74 -14.56 -36.42
C MET A 1059 -14.23 -15.77 -37.22
N GLY A 1060 -14.87 -16.94 -37.09
CA GLY A 1060 -14.49 -18.14 -37.85
C GLY A 1060 -13.19 -18.83 -37.38
N ILE A 1061 -12.81 -18.60 -36.12
CA ILE A 1061 -11.88 -19.47 -35.37
C ILE A 1061 -12.55 -20.83 -35.13
N PHE A 1062 -13.85 -20.84 -34.80
CA PHE A 1062 -14.62 -22.05 -34.55
C PHE A 1062 -15.28 -22.66 -35.81
N ASP A 1063 -14.95 -22.22 -37.03
CA ASP A 1063 -15.49 -22.71 -38.32
C ASP A 1063 -15.24 -24.22 -38.60
N LYS A 1064 -14.45 -24.89 -37.74
CA LYS A 1064 -14.15 -26.34 -37.80
C LYS A 1064 -14.50 -27.09 -36.51
N GLU A 1065 -15.08 -26.40 -35.53
CA GLU A 1065 -15.50 -27.01 -34.29
C GLU A 1065 -16.74 -27.88 -34.56
N ALA A 1066 -16.74 -29.11 -34.05
CA ALA A 1066 -17.92 -29.97 -34.12
C ALA A 1066 -18.97 -29.52 -33.09
N PRO A 1067 -20.27 -29.77 -33.32
CA PRO A 1067 -21.30 -29.57 -32.30
C PRO A 1067 -20.90 -30.23 -30.97
N LEU A 1068 -20.87 -29.46 -29.90
CA LEU A 1068 -20.48 -29.91 -28.56
C LEU A 1068 -21.44 -31.01 -28.04
N SER A 1069 -20.89 -32.02 -27.35
CA SER A 1069 -21.67 -33.22 -26.99
C SER A 1069 -22.28 -33.13 -25.60
N ASP A 1070 -23.61 -33.22 -25.55
CA ASP A 1070 -24.44 -33.32 -24.35
C ASP A 1070 -24.33 -34.66 -23.58
N THR A 1071 -23.38 -35.54 -23.93
CA THR A 1071 -23.21 -36.84 -23.24
C THR A 1071 -21.83 -37.08 -22.63
N HIS A 1072 -20.82 -36.31 -23.04
CA HIS A 1072 -19.43 -36.44 -22.58
C HIS A 1072 -18.61 -35.22 -23.03
N ILE A 1073 -17.60 -34.84 -22.23
CA ILE A 1073 -16.64 -33.80 -22.62
C ILE A 1073 -15.77 -34.33 -23.79
N PRO A 1074 -15.75 -33.67 -24.96
CA PRO A 1074 -14.87 -34.07 -26.07
C PRO A 1074 -13.42 -33.72 -25.75
N ALA A 1075 -12.50 -34.67 -25.97
CA ALA A 1075 -11.10 -34.54 -25.50
C ALA A 1075 -10.29 -33.38 -26.12
N ASN A 1076 -10.74 -32.81 -27.25
CA ASN A 1076 -10.08 -31.72 -27.96
C ASN A 1076 -11.10 -30.67 -28.47
N HIS A 1077 -12.13 -30.32 -27.66
CA HIS A 1077 -13.01 -29.21 -28.02
C HIS A 1077 -12.24 -27.88 -27.94
N LEU A 1078 -12.40 -27.01 -28.92
CA LEU A 1078 -11.73 -25.71 -28.97
C LEU A 1078 -12.54 -24.60 -28.30
N TYR A 1079 -13.87 -24.75 -28.27
CA TYR A 1079 -14.78 -23.79 -27.63
C TYR A 1079 -14.86 -24.04 -26.13
N ASN A 1080 -13.94 -23.44 -25.37
CA ASN A 1080 -13.98 -23.42 -23.91
C ASN A 1080 -14.07 -21.98 -23.40
N VAL A 1081 -15.14 -21.68 -22.68
CA VAL A 1081 -15.55 -20.35 -22.21
C VAL A 1081 -14.54 -19.75 -21.25
N ALA A 1082 -13.91 -20.56 -20.39
CA ALA A 1082 -12.90 -20.09 -19.44
C ALA A 1082 -11.59 -19.66 -20.12
N HIS A 1083 -11.37 -19.93 -21.41
CA HIS A 1083 -10.18 -19.47 -22.12
C HIS A 1083 -10.34 -18.07 -22.77
N PHE A 1084 -11.55 -17.49 -22.82
CA PHE A 1084 -11.78 -16.23 -23.54
C PHE A 1084 -12.98 -15.37 -23.06
N ILE A 1085 -13.88 -15.91 -22.23
CA ILE A 1085 -15.02 -15.21 -21.60
C ILE A 1085 -14.92 -15.24 -20.07
N THR A 1086 -13.70 -15.21 -19.53
CA THR A 1086 -13.47 -14.90 -18.10
C THR A 1086 -14.02 -13.51 -17.76
N MET A 1087 -14.05 -13.14 -16.48
CA MET A 1087 -14.04 -11.72 -16.11
C MET A 1087 -12.77 -11.07 -16.71
N ARG A 1088 -12.89 -9.83 -17.22
CA ARG A 1088 -11.87 -9.18 -18.08
C ARG A 1088 -11.35 -10.09 -19.20
N GLY A 1089 -12.22 -10.97 -19.71
CA GLY A 1089 -11.97 -11.87 -20.84
C GLY A 1089 -11.72 -11.06 -22.11
N THR A 1090 -10.64 -11.39 -22.82
CA THR A 1090 -10.03 -10.50 -23.81
C THR A 1090 -9.82 -11.20 -25.15
N VAL A 1091 -10.28 -10.55 -26.21
CA VAL A 1091 -10.03 -10.92 -27.60
C VAL A 1091 -9.18 -9.82 -28.25
N ALA A 1092 -7.88 -10.09 -28.41
CA ALA A 1092 -6.93 -9.17 -29.02
C ALA A 1092 -6.70 -9.50 -30.50
N PHE A 1093 -6.58 -8.46 -31.32
CA PHE A 1093 -6.27 -8.48 -32.74
C PHE A 1093 -4.95 -7.73 -32.96
N GLU A 1094 -3.84 -8.43 -33.13
CA GLU A 1094 -2.54 -7.82 -33.42
C GLU A 1094 -2.26 -7.81 -34.92
N THR A 1095 -2.02 -6.62 -35.50
CA THR A 1095 -1.51 -6.51 -36.88
C THR A 1095 0.02 -6.57 -36.89
N LEU A 1096 0.57 -7.47 -37.70
CA LEU A 1096 2.00 -7.80 -37.74
C LEU A 1096 2.61 -7.44 -39.10
N ASN A 1097 3.61 -6.57 -39.12
CA ASN A 1097 4.40 -6.27 -40.32
C ASN A 1097 5.59 -7.22 -40.38
N CYS A 1098 5.54 -8.20 -41.28
CA CYS A 1098 6.51 -9.30 -41.34
C CYS A 1098 7.35 -9.24 -42.62
N GLN A 1099 8.66 -9.53 -42.49
CA GLN A 1099 9.57 -9.66 -43.64
C GLN A 1099 9.37 -10.99 -44.38
N ALA A 1100 8.46 -11.03 -45.36
CA ALA A 1100 8.26 -12.20 -46.19
C ALA A 1100 9.46 -12.47 -47.10
N SER A 1101 9.92 -13.73 -47.14
CA SER A 1101 11.15 -14.15 -47.84
C SER A 1101 10.85 -15.07 -49.03
N SER A 1102 10.01 -14.59 -49.95
CA SER A 1102 9.57 -15.27 -51.18
C SER A 1102 10.58 -15.18 -52.34
N GLY A 1103 11.86 -15.49 -52.07
CA GLY A 1103 12.92 -15.61 -53.07
C GLY A 1103 13.94 -14.46 -53.07
N ARG A 1104 14.40 -14.03 -54.27
CA ARG A 1104 15.51 -13.06 -54.43
C ARG A 1104 15.16 -11.59 -54.14
N LYS A 1105 13.98 -11.32 -53.58
CA LYS A 1105 13.58 -10.04 -52.99
C LYS A 1105 12.75 -10.35 -51.74
N SER A 1106 12.97 -9.60 -50.67
CA SER A 1106 12.04 -9.54 -49.54
C SER A 1106 10.95 -8.51 -49.85
N THR A 1107 9.72 -8.83 -49.46
CA THR A 1107 8.60 -7.88 -49.41
C THR A 1107 8.05 -7.89 -48.00
N ASN A 1108 7.69 -6.71 -47.48
CA ASN A 1108 6.96 -6.63 -46.23
C ASN A 1108 5.48 -6.88 -46.51
N GLU A 1109 4.85 -7.67 -45.67
CA GLU A 1109 3.45 -8.07 -45.78
C GLU A 1109 2.79 -7.92 -44.40
N THR A 1110 1.55 -7.40 -44.38
CA THR A 1110 0.78 -7.22 -43.14
C THR A 1110 -0.08 -8.46 -42.87
N TYR A 1111 0.26 -9.13 -41.79
CA TYR A 1111 -0.46 -10.25 -41.22
C TYR A 1111 -1.32 -9.80 -40.03
N ILE A 1112 -2.21 -10.66 -39.56
CA ILE A 1112 -3.02 -10.46 -38.35
C ILE A 1112 -3.11 -11.78 -37.58
N ARG A 1113 -2.94 -11.71 -36.26
CA ARG A 1113 -3.24 -12.83 -35.34
C ARG A 1113 -4.29 -12.43 -34.31
N VAL A 1114 -5.04 -13.42 -33.86
CA VAL A 1114 -5.99 -13.27 -32.75
C VAL A 1114 -5.39 -13.94 -31.52
N LEU A 1115 -5.52 -13.27 -30.37
CA LEU A 1115 -5.24 -13.85 -29.06
C LEU A 1115 -6.53 -13.85 -28.23
N PHE A 1116 -6.78 -14.93 -27.51
CA PHE A 1116 -7.82 -15.07 -26.51
C PHE A 1116 -7.13 -15.21 -25.15
N ASN A 1117 -7.37 -14.29 -24.21
CA ASN A 1117 -6.65 -14.20 -22.94
C ASN A 1117 -5.14 -14.44 -23.11
N ASP A 1118 -4.48 -13.68 -23.99
CA ASP A 1118 -3.05 -13.80 -24.33
C ASP A 1118 -2.57 -15.13 -24.96
N ALA A 1119 -3.44 -16.12 -25.22
CA ALA A 1119 -3.12 -17.32 -25.99
C ALA A 1119 -3.50 -17.15 -27.48
N VAL A 1120 -2.64 -17.57 -28.42
CA VAL A 1120 -2.92 -17.42 -29.86
C VAL A 1120 -3.98 -18.43 -30.32
N TYR A 1121 -5.06 -17.94 -30.95
CA TYR A 1121 -6.11 -18.76 -31.56
C TYR A 1121 -6.13 -18.56 -33.10
N PRO A 1122 -5.57 -19.51 -33.88
CA PRO A 1122 -5.48 -19.38 -35.32
C PRO A 1122 -6.87 -19.45 -36.00
N ILE A 1123 -7.11 -18.56 -36.97
CA ILE A 1123 -8.35 -18.58 -37.77
C ILE A 1123 -8.40 -19.89 -38.56
N ALA A 1124 -9.51 -20.64 -38.46
CA ALA A 1124 -9.59 -22.04 -38.87
C ALA A 1124 -9.18 -22.28 -40.33
N ASN A 1125 -9.43 -21.29 -41.20
CA ASN A 1125 -9.17 -21.35 -42.64
C ASN A 1125 -8.08 -20.38 -43.12
N CYS A 1126 -7.40 -19.65 -42.22
CA CYS A 1126 -6.31 -18.75 -42.56
C CYS A 1126 -5.28 -18.63 -41.42
N HIS A 1127 -4.22 -19.42 -41.49
CA HIS A 1127 -3.16 -19.49 -40.47
C HIS A 1127 -1.79 -19.86 -41.06
N GLY A 1128 -1.55 -19.45 -42.31
CA GLY A 1128 -0.34 -19.77 -43.07
C GLY A 1128 0.84 -18.82 -42.82
N GLY A 1129 0.61 -17.72 -42.12
CA GLY A 1129 1.62 -16.69 -41.83
C GLY A 1129 2.50 -16.99 -40.61
N PRO A 1130 3.47 -16.10 -40.31
CA PRO A 1130 4.32 -16.19 -39.13
C PRO A 1130 3.49 -16.28 -37.84
N GLY A 1131 3.86 -17.17 -36.92
CA GLY A 1131 3.09 -17.37 -35.67
C GLY A 1131 1.63 -17.81 -35.89
N LYS A 1132 1.33 -18.54 -36.98
CA LYS A 1132 -0.03 -18.98 -37.37
C LYS A 1132 -1.00 -17.82 -37.68
N SER A 1133 -0.47 -16.63 -37.98
CA SER A 1133 -1.27 -15.49 -38.44
C SER A 1133 -1.92 -15.71 -39.81
N CYS A 1134 -2.94 -14.91 -40.11
CA CYS A 1134 -3.54 -14.76 -41.43
C CYS A 1134 -2.94 -13.56 -42.18
N LEU A 1135 -2.96 -13.52 -43.51
CA LEU A 1135 -2.78 -12.24 -44.23
C LEU A 1135 -3.98 -11.34 -43.93
N LEU A 1136 -3.77 -10.06 -43.62
CA LEU A 1136 -4.87 -9.17 -43.21
C LEU A 1136 -5.91 -8.99 -44.33
N SER A 1137 -5.48 -8.99 -45.59
CA SER A 1137 -6.36 -9.04 -46.78
C SER A 1137 -7.28 -10.25 -46.80
N ASP A 1138 -6.76 -11.41 -46.40
CA ASP A 1138 -7.43 -12.70 -46.53
C ASP A 1138 -8.42 -12.90 -45.38
N TYR A 1139 -8.13 -12.35 -44.19
CA TYR A 1139 -9.09 -12.33 -43.09
C TYR A 1139 -10.24 -11.37 -43.37
N LEU A 1140 -9.96 -10.15 -43.86
CA LEU A 1140 -10.99 -9.21 -44.29
C LEU A 1140 -11.87 -9.82 -45.40
N ALA A 1141 -11.27 -10.49 -46.38
CA ALA A 1141 -12.01 -11.20 -47.42
C ALA A 1141 -12.84 -12.40 -46.89
N LEU A 1142 -12.38 -13.09 -45.84
CA LEU A 1142 -13.15 -14.14 -45.16
C LEU A 1142 -14.38 -13.57 -44.44
N ILE A 1143 -14.23 -12.47 -43.70
CA ILE A 1143 -15.35 -11.81 -43.02
C ILE A 1143 -16.33 -11.21 -44.04
N GLN A 1144 -15.87 -10.47 -45.06
CA GLN A 1144 -16.72 -9.96 -46.15
C GLN A 1144 -17.50 -11.08 -46.85
N LYS A 1145 -16.89 -12.26 -47.02
CA LYS A 1145 -17.55 -13.46 -47.56
C LYS A 1145 -18.62 -14.00 -46.59
N LYS A 1146 -18.38 -13.98 -45.28
CA LYS A 1146 -19.40 -14.32 -44.26
C LYS A 1146 -20.55 -13.30 -44.24
N SER A 1147 -20.27 -11.99 -44.19
CA SER A 1147 -21.28 -10.92 -44.27
C SER A 1147 -22.19 -11.09 -45.49
N LYS A 1148 -21.58 -11.29 -46.68
CA LYS A 1148 -22.30 -11.52 -47.92
C LYS A 1148 -23.11 -12.82 -47.95
N ALA A 1149 -22.71 -13.84 -47.19
CA ALA A 1149 -23.46 -15.09 -47.05
C ALA A 1149 -24.59 -15.00 -46.02
N ALA A 1150 -24.46 -14.14 -45.01
CA ALA A 1150 -25.50 -13.88 -44.02
C ALA A 1150 -26.66 -13.04 -44.59
N GLY A 1151 -26.38 -12.10 -45.50
CA GLY A 1151 -27.36 -11.18 -46.08
C GLY A 1151 -27.33 -9.81 -45.40
N LYS A 1152 -28.38 -8.99 -45.57
CA LYS A 1152 -28.49 -7.73 -44.82
C LYS A 1152 -28.77 -8.01 -43.34
N TRP A 1153 -28.09 -7.28 -42.47
CA TRP A 1153 -28.32 -7.31 -41.02
C TRP A 1153 -29.78 -7.00 -40.66
N ILE A 1154 -30.34 -5.93 -41.23
CA ILE A 1154 -31.75 -5.52 -41.10
C ILE A 1154 -32.72 -6.68 -41.39
N ASP A 1155 -32.48 -7.42 -42.47
CA ASP A 1155 -33.37 -8.51 -42.93
C ASP A 1155 -33.32 -9.70 -41.96
N TYR A 1156 -32.14 -10.16 -41.55
CA TYR A 1156 -32.01 -11.33 -40.66
C TYR A 1156 -32.19 -11.03 -39.17
N CYS A 1157 -32.14 -9.76 -38.76
CA CYS A 1157 -32.56 -9.32 -37.43
C CYS A 1157 -34.02 -8.91 -37.36
N ASN A 1158 -34.77 -8.95 -38.47
CA ASN A 1158 -36.21 -8.63 -38.51
C ASN A 1158 -36.50 -7.21 -37.94
N VAL A 1159 -35.67 -6.24 -38.34
CA VAL A 1159 -35.71 -4.87 -37.80
C VAL A 1159 -36.93 -4.12 -38.35
N THR A 1160 -37.79 -3.64 -37.47
CA THR A 1160 -39.02 -2.89 -37.81
C THR A 1160 -38.99 -1.42 -37.38
N ALA A 1161 -37.86 -0.93 -36.89
CA ALA A 1161 -37.70 0.42 -36.36
C ALA A 1161 -37.76 1.49 -37.48
N SER A 1162 -38.79 2.33 -37.47
CA SER A 1162 -38.98 3.39 -38.48
C SER A 1162 -37.78 4.34 -38.53
N GLY A 1163 -37.06 4.34 -39.67
CA GLY A 1163 -35.87 5.17 -39.87
C GLY A 1163 -34.54 4.48 -39.59
N HIS A 1164 -34.51 3.15 -39.40
CA HIS A 1164 -33.26 2.38 -39.39
C HIS A 1164 -32.42 2.61 -40.67
N PRO A 1165 -31.09 2.50 -40.63
CA PRO A 1165 -30.27 2.50 -41.83
C PRO A 1165 -30.55 1.26 -42.70
N GLU A 1166 -30.48 1.39 -44.03
CA GLU A 1166 -30.60 0.27 -44.98
C GLU A 1166 -29.36 -0.64 -45.01
N THR A 1167 -28.21 -0.09 -44.60
CA THR A 1167 -26.93 -0.77 -44.43
C THR A 1167 -26.36 -0.31 -43.10
N VAL A 1168 -26.22 -1.23 -42.14
CA VAL A 1168 -25.64 -0.93 -40.82
C VAL A 1168 -24.13 -0.69 -40.92
N ALA A 1169 -23.58 0.19 -40.09
CA ALA A 1169 -22.18 0.61 -40.18
C ALA A 1169 -21.20 -0.19 -39.29
N GLY A 1170 -21.71 -1.08 -38.43
CA GLY A 1170 -20.92 -2.02 -37.63
C GLY A 1170 -20.18 -1.40 -36.46
N ALA A 1171 -19.20 -0.54 -36.75
CA ALA A 1171 -18.36 0.11 -35.75
C ALA A 1171 -17.82 1.46 -36.23
N SER A 1172 -18.68 2.34 -36.78
CA SER A 1172 -18.21 3.64 -37.28
C SER A 1172 -17.69 4.56 -36.17
N PHE A 1173 -18.14 4.33 -34.93
CA PHE A 1173 -17.76 5.07 -33.72
C PHE A 1173 -16.24 5.08 -33.44
N PHE A 1174 -15.47 4.10 -33.92
CA PHE A 1174 -14.00 4.13 -33.86
C PHE A 1174 -13.36 5.26 -34.70
N SER A 1175 -14.11 5.85 -35.62
CA SER A 1175 -13.64 6.85 -36.61
C SER A 1175 -14.52 8.09 -36.70
N ASP A 1176 -15.64 8.13 -35.98
CA ASP A 1176 -16.60 9.22 -35.97
C ASP A 1176 -17.22 9.36 -34.57
N LEU A 1177 -16.79 10.41 -33.87
CA LEU A 1177 -17.26 10.77 -32.53
C LEU A 1177 -18.44 11.77 -32.57
N SER A 1178 -18.94 12.13 -33.77
CA SER A 1178 -20.10 13.03 -33.92
C SER A 1178 -21.46 12.31 -33.91
N LEU A 1179 -21.46 11.00 -33.70
CA LEU A 1179 -22.64 10.14 -33.75
C LEU A 1179 -23.59 10.37 -32.56
N ASP A 1180 -24.90 10.38 -32.85
CA ASP A 1180 -25.98 10.84 -31.96
C ASP A 1180 -26.34 9.88 -30.80
N PHE A 1181 -25.60 8.79 -30.64
CA PHE A 1181 -25.76 7.76 -29.60
C PHE A 1181 -24.50 7.56 -28.74
N LEU A 1182 -23.53 8.48 -28.85
CA LEU A 1182 -22.32 8.47 -28.03
C LEU A 1182 -22.46 9.39 -26.80
N THR A 1183 -21.69 9.10 -25.76
CA THR A 1183 -21.54 9.97 -24.58
C THR A 1183 -20.11 9.88 -24.07
N PHE A 1184 -19.53 11.03 -23.72
CA PHE A 1184 -18.13 11.10 -23.28
C PHE A 1184 -18.08 11.12 -21.76
N VAL A 1185 -17.29 10.21 -21.19
CA VAL A 1185 -17.08 10.06 -19.75
C VAL A 1185 -15.58 10.18 -19.48
N LYS A 1186 -15.21 10.82 -18.37
CA LYS A 1186 -13.83 10.79 -17.88
C LYS A 1186 -13.53 9.47 -17.17
N PRO A 1187 -12.24 9.10 -17.00
CA PRO A 1187 -11.80 7.93 -16.24
C PRO A 1187 -12.29 7.91 -14.78
#